data_AF-A0A958JZQ9-F1
#
_entry.id   AF-A0A958JZQ9-F1
#
_cell.length_a   1.000
_cell.length_b   1.000
_cell.length_c   1.000
_cell.angle_alpha   90.00
_cell.angle_beta   90.00
_cell.angle_gamma   90.00
#
_symmetry.space_group_name_H-M   'P 1'
#
loop_
_entity.id
_entity.type
_entity.pdbx_description
1 polymer ?
#
loop_
_entity_poly.entity_id
_entity_poly.type
_entity_poly.pdbx_seq_one_letter_code
_entity_poly.pdbx_strand_id
1 'polypeptide(L)'
;EVADIVDNTIGDKIDYTLLQHERQDPVYIILKDDAVFDDINATRDELHQRLGRRVSLVYPSEAREEIESAITAGDIRGALRATSHLLKCRTRQARIEQSTNGERFGKIRPGDVKRYVAHSAPLGVDVRSTSLLRVPLPSGRNLHVVDIRAHIPDTAESKIPAWKDELSERLHGFIIIDRVSVHEGTTRQLHDLTDTDGILRDVDSLRRQAQKISGRFPPPSIQKHRALPRDLMDLRNIPFLSFDYETTRDIDDVVYASSMNGECSNLAETLRILEEEPIRVVTGFANAAWRVPPESDHAEQARRLGNTLYSNENSVYLLGEWFSCNELSLLPGKDRAAFVLDRIITPDGTIRSSRVLRARIRNRDSIPMSEFSSLLADPQHPLHLHALFLNEAKSRLLHAPHHARTIYEDIPATSGHRMIEALMIASKSHFADVMDALELPMLYRIHAPFNQTTVETFLSRITSAGVEVDAEDFHDPQRLPFLIERLQQAGEQDLCRELLDTAIRGRARVATLNRGHFALGVDTYAEIKSLRTYNGLYHQWLLDQALKFHPEGITSTPDEIISNGFPRTSVMQFFRDHPYFTKDNAQKERRHINRKERVHQLVTERLAMFHRIAHVLDQQGKFMEVTVVDTDHSVATLSVPEAGHRGIISMRAFGDSPPEVGDTLRVKLDGYIPEIHRFLFTYQ
;
A
#
# COMPACT_ATOMS: atom_id res chain seq x y z
N GLU A 1 37.49 -33.96 -23.59
CA GLU A 1 38.73 -33.84 -22.79
C GLU A 1 38.47 -33.33 -21.37
N VAL A 2 38.07 -32.07 -21.16
CA VAL A 2 37.77 -31.57 -19.80
C VAL A 2 36.67 -32.39 -19.12
N ALA A 3 35.56 -32.65 -19.82
CA ALA A 3 34.47 -33.52 -19.33
C ALA A 3 34.99 -34.93 -18.98
N ASP A 4 35.70 -35.58 -19.90
CA ASP A 4 36.25 -36.94 -19.66
C ASP A 4 37.18 -36.99 -18.43
N ILE A 5 38.00 -35.96 -18.20
CA ILE A 5 38.87 -35.89 -17.02
C ILE A 5 38.04 -35.71 -15.74
N VAL A 6 36.99 -34.91 -15.79
CA VAL A 6 36.06 -34.71 -14.67
C VAL A 6 35.30 -35.99 -14.36
N ASP A 7 34.73 -36.66 -15.36
CA ASP A 7 34.00 -37.93 -15.22
C ASP A 7 34.89 -39.02 -14.59
N ASN A 8 36.14 -39.14 -15.05
CA ASN A 8 37.10 -40.10 -14.50
C ASN A 8 37.62 -39.76 -13.08
N THR A 9 37.42 -38.53 -12.59
CA THR A 9 37.93 -38.09 -11.29
C THR A 9 36.80 -37.99 -10.25
N ILE A 10 35.61 -37.58 -10.68
CA ILE A 10 34.44 -37.40 -9.83
C ILE A 10 33.53 -38.67 -9.85
N GLY A 11 33.61 -39.48 -10.91
CA GLY A 11 32.83 -40.69 -11.13
C GLY A 11 31.54 -40.42 -11.91
N ASP A 12 31.15 -41.37 -12.78
CA ASP A 12 30.03 -41.31 -13.74
C ASP A 12 28.62 -41.08 -13.13
N LYS A 13 28.50 -40.88 -11.81
CA LYS A 13 27.23 -40.78 -11.09
C LYS A 13 26.90 -39.38 -10.58
N ILE A 14 27.81 -38.41 -10.73
CA ILE A 14 27.60 -37.05 -10.23
C ILE A 14 27.34 -36.13 -11.40
N ASP A 15 26.13 -35.59 -11.43
CA ASP A 15 25.67 -34.73 -12.50
C ASP A 15 26.29 -33.33 -12.31
N TYR A 16 26.90 -32.74 -13.34
CA TYR A 16 27.55 -31.42 -13.24
C TYR A 16 27.37 -30.54 -14.48
N THR A 17 27.67 -29.25 -14.34
CA THR A 17 27.77 -28.28 -15.43
C THR A 17 29.17 -27.70 -15.50
N LEU A 18 29.80 -27.79 -16.67
CA LEU A 18 31.08 -27.15 -16.97
C LEU A 18 30.87 -25.74 -17.50
N LEU A 19 31.48 -24.76 -16.84
CA LEU A 19 31.53 -23.37 -17.28
C LEU A 19 32.98 -22.98 -17.54
N GLN A 20 33.25 -22.61 -18.80
CA GLN A 20 34.57 -22.20 -19.26
C GLN A 20 34.45 -20.93 -20.12
N HIS A 21 35.26 -19.92 -19.81
CA HIS A 21 35.41 -18.75 -20.67
C HIS A 21 36.47 -19.01 -21.75
N GLU A 22 36.22 -18.62 -23.01
CA GLU A 22 37.13 -18.88 -24.15
C GLU A 22 38.55 -18.33 -23.99
N ARG A 23 38.75 -17.35 -23.08
CA ARG A 23 40.03 -16.65 -22.90
C ARG A 23 40.60 -16.66 -21.47
N GLN A 24 40.02 -17.37 -20.50
CA GLN A 24 40.48 -17.30 -19.10
C GLN A 24 40.42 -18.65 -18.35
N ASP A 25 41.45 -18.89 -17.54
CA ASP A 25 41.41 -19.70 -16.32
C ASP A 25 40.72 -18.90 -15.19
N PRO A 26 39.84 -19.49 -14.36
CA PRO A 26 39.65 -20.94 -14.08
C PRO A 26 38.46 -21.62 -14.81
N VAL A 27 38.48 -22.96 -14.81
CA VAL A 27 37.35 -23.86 -15.16
C VAL A 27 36.44 -23.99 -13.94
N TYR A 28 35.16 -23.70 -14.11
CA TYR A 28 34.15 -23.87 -13.06
C TYR A 28 33.37 -25.16 -13.28
N ILE A 29 33.31 -26.00 -12.25
CA ILE A 29 32.52 -27.24 -12.24
C ILE A 29 31.43 -27.04 -11.20
N ILE A 30 30.19 -26.95 -11.68
CA ILE A 30 29.00 -26.80 -10.83
C ILE A 30 28.38 -28.16 -10.64
N LEU A 31 28.41 -28.67 -9.42
CA LEU A 31 27.84 -29.96 -9.06
C LEU A 31 26.32 -29.80 -8.89
N LYS A 32 25.52 -30.72 -9.43
CA LYS A 32 24.04 -30.67 -9.39
C LYS A 32 23.42 -31.38 -8.19
N ASP A 33 24.17 -32.25 -7.53
CA ASP A 33 23.77 -32.96 -6.31
C ASP A 33 24.66 -32.58 -5.13
N ASP A 34 24.09 -32.60 -3.92
CA ASP A 34 24.81 -32.46 -2.65
C ASP A 34 25.59 -33.75 -2.27
N ALA A 35 26.04 -34.51 -3.28
CA ALA A 35 26.79 -35.73 -3.07
C ALA A 35 28.04 -35.44 -2.23
N VAL A 36 28.10 -36.04 -1.05
CA VAL A 36 29.17 -35.87 -0.06
C VAL A 36 30.44 -36.49 -0.62
N PHE A 37 31.42 -35.66 -0.98
CA PHE A 37 32.80 -36.11 -1.14
C PHE A 37 33.44 -36.27 0.23
N ASP A 38 34.12 -37.40 0.46
CA ASP A 38 34.89 -37.62 1.69
C ASP A 38 36.00 -36.56 1.87
N ASP A 39 36.59 -36.09 0.76
CA ASP A 39 37.51 -34.93 0.75
C ASP A 39 37.44 -34.15 -0.57
N ILE A 40 36.69 -33.05 -0.56
CA ILE A 40 36.52 -32.18 -1.72
C ILE A 40 37.80 -31.42 -2.09
N ASN A 41 38.65 -31.09 -1.12
CA ASN A 41 39.87 -30.35 -1.41
C ASN A 41 40.83 -31.25 -2.16
N ALA A 42 40.95 -32.53 -1.76
CA ALA A 42 41.70 -33.53 -2.50
C ALA A 42 41.18 -33.69 -3.94
N THR A 43 39.85 -33.77 -4.12
CA THR A 43 39.22 -33.90 -5.45
C THR A 43 39.50 -32.68 -6.33
N ARG A 44 39.37 -31.47 -5.78
CA ARG A 44 39.71 -30.22 -6.49
C ARG A 44 41.18 -30.19 -6.88
N ASP A 45 42.07 -30.59 -5.99
CA ASP A 45 43.52 -30.53 -6.20
C ASP A 45 43.97 -31.59 -7.23
N GLU A 46 43.33 -32.76 -7.27
CA GLU A 46 43.53 -33.75 -8.33
C GLU A 46 43.04 -33.24 -9.69
N LEU A 47 41.85 -32.63 -9.75
CA LEU A 47 41.34 -32.01 -10.98
C LEU A 47 42.24 -30.88 -11.47
N HIS A 48 42.74 -30.04 -10.56
CA HIS A 48 43.74 -29.02 -10.86
C HIS A 48 44.98 -29.60 -11.52
N GLN A 49 45.49 -30.72 -10.97
CA GLN A 49 46.69 -31.38 -11.46
C GLN A 49 46.47 -32.05 -12.82
N ARG A 50 45.35 -32.77 -12.98
CA ARG A 50 45.01 -33.49 -14.23
C ARG A 50 44.65 -32.57 -15.38
N LEU A 51 43.96 -31.46 -15.11
CA LEU A 51 43.57 -30.48 -16.14
C LEU A 51 44.68 -29.49 -16.47
N GLY A 52 45.72 -29.38 -15.62
CA GLY A 52 46.79 -28.39 -15.78
C GLY A 52 46.31 -26.94 -15.69
N ARG A 53 45.13 -26.71 -15.11
CA ARG A 53 44.40 -25.43 -15.11
C ARG A 53 43.84 -25.14 -13.73
N ARG A 54 43.49 -23.87 -13.46
CA ARG A 54 42.75 -23.57 -12.23
C ARG A 54 41.32 -24.13 -12.29
N VAL A 55 40.93 -24.95 -11.33
CA VAL A 55 39.59 -25.54 -11.17
C VAL A 55 38.90 -24.94 -9.95
N SER A 56 37.60 -24.67 -10.05
CA SER A 56 36.77 -24.29 -8.91
C SER A 56 35.52 -25.16 -8.88
N LEU A 57 35.37 -25.93 -7.80
CA LEU A 57 34.17 -26.72 -7.51
C LEU A 57 33.14 -25.81 -6.82
N VAL A 58 31.89 -25.82 -7.28
CA VAL A 58 30.81 -24.97 -6.77
C VAL A 58 29.63 -25.86 -6.37
N TYR A 59 29.22 -25.77 -5.11
CA TYR A 59 28.06 -26.50 -4.58
C TYR A 59 26.74 -25.75 -4.74
N PRO A 60 25.62 -26.47 -4.84
CA PRO A 60 24.31 -25.90 -5.11
C PRO A 60 23.48 -25.70 -3.84
N SER A 61 23.90 -24.88 -2.86
CA SER A 61 23.04 -24.60 -1.69
C SER A 61 22.39 -23.21 -1.67
N GLU A 62 23.03 -22.16 -2.22
CA GLU A 62 22.52 -20.77 -2.03
C GLU A 62 22.30 -19.97 -3.33
N ALA A 63 22.88 -20.41 -4.45
CA ALA A 63 22.93 -19.64 -5.70
C ALA A 63 22.60 -20.45 -6.97
N ARG A 64 22.11 -21.67 -6.78
CA ARG A 64 21.79 -22.63 -7.84
C ARG A 64 20.84 -22.01 -8.87
N GLU A 65 19.74 -21.42 -8.42
CA GLU A 65 18.72 -20.83 -9.29
C GLU A 65 19.23 -19.68 -10.15
N GLU A 66 20.06 -18.78 -9.61
CA GLU A 66 20.59 -17.65 -10.39
C GLU A 66 21.60 -18.10 -11.44
N ILE A 67 22.45 -19.07 -11.10
CA ILE A 67 23.42 -19.61 -12.04
C ILE A 67 22.72 -20.46 -13.10
N GLU A 68 21.79 -21.34 -12.72
CA GLU A 68 21.00 -22.17 -13.64
C GLU A 68 20.07 -21.33 -14.52
N SER A 69 19.45 -20.28 -13.99
CA SER A 69 18.64 -19.34 -14.77
C SER A 69 19.49 -18.59 -15.81
N ALA A 70 20.67 -18.11 -15.42
CA ALA A 70 21.59 -17.46 -16.34
C ALA A 70 22.11 -18.43 -17.42
N ILE A 71 22.40 -19.69 -17.05
CA ILE A 71 22.79 -20.75 -18.00
C ILE A 71 21.63 -21.05 -18.98
N THR A 72 20.40 -21.22 -18.47
CA THR A 72 19.20 -21.54 -19.27
C THR A 72 18.85 -20.40 -20.22
N ALA A 73 19.08 -19.15 -19.81
CA ALA A 73 18.91 -17.96 -20.65
C ALA A 73 20.06 -17.72 -21.65
N GLY A 74 21.10 -18.56 -21.65
CA GLY A 74 22.29 -18.38 -22.49
C GLY A 74 23.20 -17.22 -22.06
N ASP A 75 22.99 -16.62 -20.88
CA ASP A 75 23.85 -15.56 -20.33
C ASP A 75 25.06 -16.14 -19.58
N ILE A 76 26.02 -16.65 -20.35
CA ILE A 76 27.28 -17.20 -19.85
C ILE A 76 28.04 -16.16 -18.99
N ARG A 77 27.95 -14.87 -19.33
CA ARG A 77 28.60 -13.79 -18.55
C ARG A 77 27.90 -13.53 -17.21
N GLY A 78 26.58 -13.65 -17.16
CA GLY A 78 25.79 -13.62 -15.92
C GLY A 78 26.18 -14.77 -14.99
N ALA A 79 26.20 -15.99 -15.52
CA ALA A 79 26.56 -17.19 -14.78
C ALA A 79 27.99 -17.11 -14.19
N LEU A 80 28.98 -16.67 -14.98
CA LEU A 80 30.36 -16.50 -14.52
C LEU A 80 30.49 -15.42 -13.43
N ARG A 81 29.72 -14.33 -13.52
CA ARG A 81 29.73 -13.25 -12.52
C ARG A 81 29.14 -13.72 -11.19
N ALA A 82 28.00 -14.40 -11.22
CA ALA A 82 27.38 -14.99 -10.02
C ALA A 82 28.32 -16.01 -9.36
N THR A 83 28.92 -16.89 -10.17
CA THR A 83 29.89 -17.90 -9.71
C THR A 83 31.13 -17.27 -9.06
N SER A 84 31.74 -16.26 -9.70
CA SER A 84 32.90 -15.57 -9.14
C SER A 84 32.58 -14.79 -7.86
N HIS A 85 31.35 -14.27 -7.72
CA HIS A 85 30.92 -13.55 -6.54
C HIS A 85 30.85 -14.49 -5.32
N LEU A 86 30.23 -15.66 -5.47
CA LEU A 86 30.09 -16.66 -4.41
C LEU A 86 31.42 -17.16 -3.86
N LEU A 87 32.38 -17.47 -4.75
CA LEU A 87 33.71 -17.93 -4.36
C LEU A 87 34.47 -16.86 -3.56
N LYS A 88 34.30 -15.57 -3.91
CA LYS A 88 34.90 -14.45 -3.17
C LYS A 88 34.26 -14.26 -1.80
N CYS A 89 32.95 -14.43 -1.67
CA CYS A 89 32.24 -14.36 -0.39
C CYS A 89 32.70 -15.48 0.56
N ARG A 90 32.67 -16.75 0.12
CA ARG A 90 33.09 -17.91 0.94
C ARG A 90 34.54 -17.82 1.42
N THR A 91 35.47 -17.47 0.54
CA THR A 91 36.91 -17.38 0.90
C THR A 91 37.19 -16.28 1.94
N ARG A 92 36.43 -15.17 1.89
CA ARG A 92 36.57 -14.06 2.85
C ARG A 92 35.83 -14.33 4.15
N GLN A 93 34.67 -14.98 4.09
CA GLN A 93 33.91 -15.41 5.25
C GLN A 93 34.71 -16.40 6.11
N ALA A 94 35.32 -17.42 5.52
CA ALA A 94 36.18 -18.37 6.23
C ALA A 94 37.38 -17.70 6.93
N ARG A 95 37.97 -16.64 6.32
CA ARG A 95 39.04 -15.84 6.95
C ARG A 95 38.55 -15.01 8.13
N ILE A 96 37.32 -14.49 8.06
CA ILE A 96 36.71 -13.74 9.17
C ILE A 96 36.36 -14.71 10.30
N GLU A 97 35.77 -15.86 9.99
CA GLU A 97 35.41 -16.90 10.95
C GLU A 97 36.62 -17.41 11.75
N GLN A 98 37.76 -17.65 11.08
CA GLN A 98 39.03 -17.99 11.73
C GLN A 98 39.56 -16.88 12.65
N SER A 99 39.27 -15.60 12.35
CA SER A 99 39.70 -14.46 13.17
C SER A 99 38.79 -14.19 14.38
N THR A 100 37.52 -14.59 14.31
CA THR A 100 36.48 -14.32 15.32
C THR A 100 36.25 -15.47 16.29
N ASN A 101 37.15 -16.46 16.34
CA ASN A 101 36.97 -17.72 17.06
C ASN A 101 36.73 -17.52 18.58
N GLY A 102 35.47 -17.33 18.98
CA GLY A 102 34.99 -17.39 20.36
C GLY A 102 35.02 -16.11 21.21
N GLU A 103 35.27 -14.91 20.67
CA GLU A 103 35.32 -13.70 21.51
C GLU A 103 33.92 -13.11 21.80
N ARG A 104 33.56 -12.97 23.10
CA ARG A 104 32.38 -12.23 23.57
C ARG A 104 32.43 -10.77 23.09
N PHE A 105 31.24 -10.19 22.85
CA PHE A 105 30.97 -8.90 22.19
C PHE A 105 31.78 -7.66 22.63
N GLY A 106 32.48 -7.74 23.76
CA GLY A 106 33.36 -6.68 24.23
C GLY A 106 34.54 -6.35 23.32
N LYS A 107 34.93 -7.24 22.39
CA LYS A 107 36.17 -7.09 21.60
C LYS A 107 36.02 -7.03 20.07
N ILE A 108 34.83 -7.29 19.50
CA ILE A 108 34.64 -7.20 18.05
C ILE A 108 34.67 -5.72 17.64
N ARG A 109 35.59 -5.34 16.74
CA ARG A 109 35.71 -3.94 16.31
C ARG A 109 34.53 -3.61 15.38
N PRO A 110 33.99 -2.38 15.39
CA PRO A 110 32.88 -1.99 14.49
C PRO A 110 33.17 -2.25 13.01
N GLY A 111 34.43 -2.14 12.59
CA GLY A 111 34.86 -2.45 11.23
C GLY A 111 34.73 -3.93 10.85
N ASP A 112 34.80 -4.84 11.83
CA ASP A 112 34.67 -6.28 11.62
C ASP A 112 33.19 -6.66 11.47
N VAL A 113 32.28 -6.03 12.24
CA VAL A 113 30.82 -6.19 12.09
C VAL A 113 30.37 -5.73 10.70
N LYS A 114 30.80 -4.54 10.27
CA LYS A 114 30.47 -4.01 8.93
C LYS A 114 30.95 -4.93 7.81
N ARG A 115 32.14 -5.52 7.96
CA ARG A 115 32.65 -6.50 7.00
C ARG A 115 31.81 -7.77 7.05
N TYR A 116 31.59 -8.36 8.22
CA TYR A 116 30.84 -9.60 8.33
C TYR A 116 29.44 -9.48 7.72
N VAL A 117 28.68 -8.43 8.07
CA VAL A 117 27.36 -8.15 7.50
C VAL A 117 27.39 -8.04 5.97
N ALA A 118 28.33 -7.28 5.40
CA ALA A 118 28.39 -7.13 3.95
C ALA A 118 28.75 -8.45 3.22
N HIS A 119 29.41 -9.39 3.90
CA HIS A 119 29.84 -10.65 3.30
C HIS A 119 28.87 -11.81 3.54
N SER A 120 28.07 -11.78 4.62
CA SER A 120 27.02 -12.77 4.87
C SER A 120 25.71 -12.45 4.14
N ALA A 121 25.60 -11.28 3.49
CA ALA A 121 24.41 -10.88 2.76
C ALA A 121 23.98 -11.91 1.70
N PRO A 122 22.68 -12.29 1.65
CA PRO A 122 22.15 -13.19 0.63
C PRO A 122 22.43 -12.67 -0.78
N LEU A 123 22.52 -13.59 -1.73
CA LEU A 123 22.73 -13.25 -3.13
C LEU A 123 21.63 -12.27 -3.62
N GLY A 124 22.04 -11.21 -4.31
CA GLY A 124 21.16 -10.13 -4.74
C GLY A 124 20.91 -9.03 -3.69
N VAL A 125 21.25 -9.26 -2.41
CA VAL A 125 21.16 -8.23 -1.36
C VAL A 125 22.40 -7.36 -1.38
N ASP A 126 22.21 -6.07 -1.64
CA ASP A 126 23.30 -5.09 -1.73
C ASP A 126 23.33 -4.18 -0.49
N VAL A 127 24.20 -4.52 0.46
CA VAL A 127 24.38 -3.78 1.72
C VAL A 127 25.04 -2.42 1.45
N ARG A 128 24.26 -1.36 1.61
CA ARG A 128 24.69 0.03 1.42
C ARG A 128 25.43 0.60 2.63
N SER A 129 24.96 0.30 3.83
CA SER A 129 25.67 0.69 5.05
C SER A 129 25.38 -0.25 6.21
N THR A 130 26.32 -0.28 7.16
CA THR A 130 26.17 -0.98 8.43
C THR A 130 26.62 -0.04 9.54
N SER A 131 25.80 0.12 10.57
CA SER A 131 26.05 0.92 11.76
C SER A 131 25.97 0.02 12.99
N LEU A 132 26.88 0.20 13.95
CA LEU A 132 26.86 -0.50 15.24
C LEU A 132 26.61 0.53 16.33
N LEU A 133 25.45 0.46 16.98
CA LEU A 133 25.07 1.32 18.10
C LEU A 133 25.27 0.55 19.41
N ARG A 134 25.71 1.26 20.45
CA ARG A 134 25.82 0.75 21.82
C ARG A 134 24.86 1.54 22.69
N VAL A 135 23.85 0.87 23.24
CA VAL A 135 22.79 1.48 24.03
C VAL A 135 22.96 1.04 25.49
N PRO A 136 23.33 1.93 26.41
CA PRO A 136 23.42 1.60 27.83
C PRO A 136 22.01 1.33 28.40
N LEU A 137 21.87 0.21 29.12
CA LEU A 137 20.65 -0.20 29.79
C LEU A 137 20.70 0.18 31.28
N PRO A 138 19.54 0.42 31.93
CA PRO A 138 19.47 0.71 33.37
C PRO A 138 20.10 -0.38 34.26
N SER A 139 20.15 -1.61 33.77
CA SER A 139 20.80 -2.74 34.42
C SER A 139 22.34 -2.67 34.42
N GLY A 140 22.95 -1.61 33.87
CA GLY A 140 24.39 -1.45 33.70
C GLY A 140 25.00 -2.26 32.54
N ARG A 141 24.17 -2.95 31.74
CA ARG A 141 24.60 -3.66 30.52
C ARG A 141 24.49 -2.74 29.31
N ASN A 142 25.19 -3.05 28.21
CA ASN A 142 24.98 -2.37 26.93
C ASN A 142 24.24 -3.32 25.97
N LEU A 143 23.15 -2.84 25.36
CA LEU A 143 22.53 -3.44 24.20
C LEU A 143 23.30 -3.03 22.95
N HIS A 144 23.72 -4.00 22.15
CA HIS A 144 24.37 -3.76 20.87
C HIS A 144 23.33 -3.87 19.75
N VAL A 145 23.19 -2.82 18.94
CA VAL A 145 22.27 -2.79 17.79
C VAL A 145 23.11 -2.68 16.52
N VAL A 146 22.88 -3.59 15.58
CA VAL A 146 23.48 -3.55 14.25
C VAL A 146 22.39 -3.14 13.26
N ASP A 147 22.49 -1.92 12.75
CA ASP A 147 21.63 -1.40 11.69
C ASP A 147 22.26 -1.66 10.32
N ILE A 148 21.52 -2.32 9.43
CA ILE A 148 21.95 -2.77 8.12
C ILE A 148 21.02 -2.16 7.09
N ARG A 149 21.52 -1.20 6.33
CA ARG A 149 20.79 -0.64 5.19
C ARG A 149 21.16 -1.40 3.94
N ALA A 150 20.21 -2.09 3.33
CA ALA A 150 20.48 -2.92 2.16
C ALA A 150 19.40 -2.78 1.09
N HIS A 151 19.82 -2.81 -0.18
CA HIS A 151 18.89 -3.04 -1.27
C HIS A 151 18.53 -4.52 -1.35
N ILE A 152 17.24 -4.83 -1.21
CA ILE A 152 16.72 -6.20 -1.20
C ILE A 152 15.73 -6.35 -2.37
N PRO A 153 16.10 -7.07 -3.44
CA PRO A 153 15.19 -7.39 -4.54
C PRO A 153 14.12 -8.39 -4.06
N ASP A 154 12.97 -8.41 -4.75
CA ASP A 154 11.83 -9.28 -4.40
C ASP A 154 12.22 -10.77 -4.39
N THR A 155 13.17 -11.16 -5.24
CA THR A 155 13.73 -12.53 -5.32
C THR A 155 14.55 -12.96 -4.09
N ALA A 156 15.00 -12.01 -3.27
CA ALA A 156 15.82 -12.29 -2.08
C ALA A 156 15.02 -12.10 -0.77
N GLU A 157 13.75 -11.69 -0.83
CA GLU A 157 12.95 -11.31 0.33
C GLU A 157 12.70 -12.49 1.29
N SER A 158 12.47 -13.69 0.76
CA SER A 158 12.30 -14.91 1.55
C SER A 158 13.56 -15.35 2.32
N LYS A 159 14.75 -14.86 1.94
CA LYS A 159 16.04 -15.24 2.53
C LYS A 159 16.46 -14.32 3.69
N ILE A 160 15.78 -13.18 3.87
CA ILE A 160 16.11 -12.18 4.88
C ILE A 160 15.90 -12.66 6.33
N PRO A 161 14.82 -13.38 6.67
CA PRO A 161 14.60 -13.86 8.03
C PRO A 161 15.74 -14.77 8.52
N ALA A 162 16.10 -15.79 7.75
CA ALA A 162 17.18 -16.73 8.08
C ALA A 162 18.54 -16.02 8.23
N TRP A 163 18.85 -15.08 7.33
CA TRP A 163 20.07 -14.28 7.41
C TRP A 163 20.11 -13.38 8.66
N LYS A 164 18.97 -12.80 9.04
CA LYS A 164 18.84 -11.99 10.25
C LYS A 164 19.06 -12.83 11.51
N ASP A 165 18.58 -14.07 11.53
CA ASP A 165 18.74 -14.99 12.66
C ASP A 165 20.19 -15.43 12.80
N GLU A 166 20.86 -15.78 11.70
CA GLU A 166 22.30 -16.08 11.66
C GLU A 166 23.12 -14.90 12.20
N LEU A 167 22.84 -13.69 11.72
CA LEU A 167 23.49 -12.47 12.20
C LEU A 167 23.21 -12.25 13.70
N SER A 168 22.00 -12.51 14.17
CA SER A 168 21.62 -12.29 15.59
C SER A 168 22.32 -13.29 16.51
N GLU A 169 22.42 -14.54 16.09
CA GLU A 169 23.12 -15.59 16.81
C GLU A 169 24.63 -15.30 16.87
N ARG A 170 25.22 -14.97 15.72
CA ARG A 170 26.67 -14.75 15.62
C ARG A 170 27.13 -13.44 16.22
N LEU A 171 26.33 -12.39 16.03
CA LEU A 171 26.63 -11.06 16.53
C LEU A 171 26.00 -10.79 17.90
N HIS A 172 25.49 -11.80 18.63
CA HIS A 172 24.95 -11.69 19.99
C HIS A 172 24.31 -10.31 20.30
N GLY A 173 23.46 -9.84 19.39
CA GLY A 173 23.17 -8.42 19.23
C GLY A 173 21.93 -8.21 18.36
N PHE A 174 21.28 -7.07 18.51
CA PHE A 174 20.01 -6.81 17.87
C PHE A 174 20.21 -6.39 16.41
N ILE A 175 19.74 -7.21 15.48
CA ILE A 175 19.90 -6.96 14.04
C ILE A 175 18.66 -6.25 13.50
N ILE A 176 18.90 -5.12 12.85
CA ILE A 176 17.88 -4.34 12.12
C ILE A 176 18.31 -4.30 10.67
N ILE A 177 17.41 -4.69 9.78
CA ILE A 177 17.63 -4.66 8.34
C ILE A 177 16.64 -3.66 7.76
N ASP A 178 17.15 -2.49 7.41
CA ASP A 178 16.43 -1.41 6.76
C ASP A 178 16.48 -1.59 5.24
N ARG A 179 15.31 -1.80 4.63
CA ARG A 179 15.19 -1.97 3.18
C ARG A 179 15.40 -0.63 2.47
N VAL A 180 16.50 -0.51 1.74
CA VAL A 180 16.77 0.60 0.82
C VAL A 180 16.20 0.24 -0.55
N SER A 181 15.03 0.77 -0.88
CA SER A 181 14.50 0.66 -2.25
C SER A 181 15.45 1.35 -3.25
N VAL A 182 15.72 0.74 -4.43
CA VAL A 182 16.57 1.31 -5.52
C VAL A 182 15.94 2.54 -6.12
N HIS A 183 15.92 3.66 -5.41
CA HIS A 183 15.74 4.96 -6.03
C HIS A 183 16.82 5.86 -5.43
N GLU A 184 18.02 5.86 -6.04
CA GLU A 184 19.13 6.75 -5.66
C GLU A 184 18.76 8.26 -5.74
N GLY A 185 17.60 8.61 -6.31
CA GLY A 185 17.00 9.94 -6.22
C GLY A 185 16.09 10.17 -4.99
N THR A 186 15.39 9.14 -4.51
CA THR A 186 14.45 9.24 -3.38
C THR A 186 15.18 9.19 -2.05
N THR A 187 16.24 8.37 -1.94
CA THR A 187 17.09 8.32 -0.74
C THR A 187 17.83 9.63 -0.49
N ARG A 188 18.21 10.35 -1.56
CA ARG A 188 18.81 11.69 -1.46
C ARG A 188 17.78 12.74 -1.01
N GLN A 189 16.55 12.69 -1.56
CA GLN A 189 15.44 13.55 -1.13
C GLN A 189 14.95 13.23 0.29
N LEU A 190 15.08 11.98 0.77
CA LEU A 190 14.79 11.56 2.15
C LEU A 190 15.94 11.88 3.12
N HIS A 191 17.20 11.86 2.67
CA HIS A 191 18.33 12.38 3.45
C HIS A 191 18.28 13.90 3.58
N ASP A 192 17.77 14.59 2.55
CA ASP A 192 17.45 16.01 2.60
C ASP A 192 16.23 16.30 3.51
N LEU A 193 15.52 15.26 4.03
CA LEU A 193 14.50 15.39 5.08
C LEU A 193 15.06 15.33 6.51
N THR A 194 16.32 14.96 6.67
CA THR A 194 16.97 14.83 7.99
C THR A 194 18.08 15.86 8.12
N ASP A 195 18.44 16.26 9.34
CA ASP A 195 19.65 17.06 9.55
C ASP A 195 20.92 16.28 9.15
N THR A 196 22.09 16.90 9.29
CA THR A 196 23.40 16.27 9.00
C THR A 196 23.66 14.98 9.80
N ASP A 197 22.88 14.71 10.85
CA ASP A 197 23.00 13.55 11.72
C ASP A 197 21.93 12.48 11.41
N GLY A 198 21.06 12.69 10.42
CA GLY A 198 19.98 11.75 10.09
C GLY A 198 18.76 11.85 11.02
N ILE A 199 18.69 12.88 11.87
CA ILE A 199 17.66 13.05 12.90
C ILE A 199 16.63 14.09 12.44
N LEU A 200 15.37 13.70 12.43
CA LEU A 200 14.24 14.64 12.32
C LEU A 200 13.84 15.08 13.73
N ARG A 201 14.33 16.25 14.14
CA ARG A 201 14.20 16.75 15.53
C ARG A 201 12.80 17.28 15.86
N ASP A 202 12.01 17.69 14.86
CA ASP A 202 10.65 18.21 15.08
C ASP A 202 9.73 18.04 13.84
N VAL A 203 8.41 18.00 14.08
CA VAL A 203 7.35 17.91 13.06
C VAL A 203 7.37 19.13 12.12
N ASP A 204 7.82 20.29 12.61
CA ASP A 204 7.93 21.52 11.82
C ASP A 204 9.03 21.44 10.74
N SER A 205 10.06 20.62 10.92
CA SER A 205 11.12 20.39 9.95
C SER A 205 10.61 19.56 8.79
N LEU A 206 9.84 18.50 9.07
CA LEU A 206 9.10 17.74 8.06
C LEU A 206 8.13 18.63 7.30
N ARG A 207 7.43 19.53 7.99
CA ARG A 207 6.56 20.54 7.35
C ARG A 207 7.37 21.46 6.43
N ARG A 208 8.46 22.06 6.91
CA ARG A 208 9.33 22.95 6.12
C ARG A 208 9.92 22.23 4.91
N GLN A 209 10.26 20.95 5.02
CA GLN A 209 10.76 20.17 3.90
C GLN A 209 9.66 19.65 2.98
N ALA A 210 8.50 19.23 3.48
CA ALA A 210 7.34 18.93 2.65
C ALA A 210 6.91 20.17 1.86
N GLN A 211 6.99 21.36 2.47
CA GLN A 211 6.83 22.65 1.81
C GLN A 211 7.96 22.98 0.81
N LYS A 212 9.21 22.55 1.06
CA LYS A 212 10.32 22.66 0.09
C LYS A 212 10.15 21.70 -1.08
N ILE A 213 9.67 20.47 -0.84
CA ILE A 213 9.41 19.43 -1.84
C ILE A 213 8.19 19.78 -2.68
N SER A 214 7.14 20.33 -2.04
CA SER A 214 6.00 20.91 -2.74
C SER A 214 6.39 22.22 -3.43
N GLY A 215 7.47 22.88 -3.04
CA GLY A 215 7.69 24.28 -3.42
C GLY A 215 6.62 25.20 -2.80
N ARG A 216 6.84 26.51 -2.92
CA ARG A 216 5.76 27.46 -2.61
C ARG A 216 4.66 27.23 -3.63
N PHE A 217 3.44 26.98 -3.14
CA PHE A 217 2.26 27.04 -4.01
C PHE A 217 2.31 28.35 -4.79
N PRO A 218 2.07 28.31 -6.10
CA PRO A 218 2.09 29.52 -6.89
C PRO A 218 1.15 30.51 -6.21
N PRO A 219 1.55 31.79 -6.02
CA PRO A 219 0.60 32.79 -5.60
C PRO A 219 -0.59 32.68 -6.57
N PRO A 220 -1.84 32.83 -6.11
CA PRO A 220 -3.00 32.61 -6.96
C PRO A 220 -2.96 33.58 -8.15
N SER A 221 -2.34 33.12 -9.24
CA SER A 221 -2.35 33.73 -10.57
C SER A 221 -3.75 33.65 -11.15
N ILE A 222 -4.51 32.68 -10.66
CA ILE A 222 -5.93 32.52 -10.84
C ILE A 222 -6.66 33.56 -9.95
N GLN A 223 -7.40 34.49 -10.56
CA GLN A 223 -8.21 35.51 -9.86
C GLN A 223 -8.96 34.90 -8.68
N LYS A 224 -8.64 35.31 -7.45
CA LYS A 224 -9.43 34.95 -6.27
C LYS A 224 -10.87 35.40 -6.53
N HIS A 225 -11.84 34.50 -6.37
CA HIS A 225 -13.27 34.73 -6.60
C HIS A 225 -13.71 34.79 -8.07
N ARG A 226 -13.69 33.65 -8.75
CA ARG A 226 -14.39 33.47 -10.02
C ARG A 226 -15.82 33.01 -9.75
N ALA A 227 -16.80 33.62 -10.41
CA ALA A 227 -18.18 33.15 -10.36
C ALA A 227 -18.26 31.70 -10.88
N LEU A 228 -19.13 30.90 -10.25
CA LEU A 228 -19.41 29.55 -10.74
C LEU A 228 -19.86 29.59 -12.21
N PRO A 229 -19.50 28.58 -13.03
CA PRO A 229 -20.00 28.49 -14.40
C PRO A 229 -21.53 28.61 -14.46
N ARG A 230 -22.02 29.29 -15.50
CA ARG A 230 -23.45 29.60 -15.68
C ARG A 230 -24.25 28.43 -16.25
N ASP A 231 -23.57 27.51 -16.91
CA ASP A 231 -24.08 26.32 -17.57
C ASP A 231 -24.20 25.10 -16.64
N LEU A 232 -23.92 25.25 -15.34
CA LEU A 232 -24.13 24.18 -14.36
C LEU A 232 -25.62 23.95 -14.11
N MET A 233 -26.05 22.69 -14.14
CA MET A 233 -27.39 22.28 -13.70
C MET A 233 -27.61 22.69 -12.24
N ASP A 234 -28.73 23.33 -11.93
CA ASP A 234 -29.02 23.75 -10.57
C ASP A 234 -29.66 22.60 -9.77
N LEU A 235 -28.91 22.06 -8.82
CA LEU A 235 -29.34 21.01 -7.91
C LEU A 235 -29.28 21.47 -6.44
N ARG A 236 -29.30 22.79 -6.18
CA ARG A 236 -29.24 23.34 -4.82
C ARG A 236 -30.48 23.03 -3.98
N ASN A 237 -31.56 22.60 -4.62
CA ASN A 237 -32.79 22.12 -4.00
C ASN A 237 -32.70 20.68 -3.47
N ILE A 238 -31.66 19.92 -3.84
CA ILE A 238 -31.38 18.63 -3.22
C ILE A 238 -30.65 18.88 -1.88
N PRO A 239 -31.15 18.39 -0.74
CA PRO A 239 -30.58 18.67 0.57
C PRO A 239 -29.42 17.71 0.87
N PHE A 240 -28.35 17.83 0.09
CA PHE A 240 -27.10 17.09 0.25
C PHE A 240 -26.54 17.21 1.68
N LEU A 241 -25.92 16.14 2.17
CA LEU A 241 -25.18 16.11 3.42
C LEU A 241 -23.76 15.59 3.16
N SER A 242 -22.78 16.11 3.89
CA SER A 242 -21.46 15.48 4.00
C SER A 242 -21.34 14.72 5.32
N PHE A 243 -20.60 13.61 5.30
CA PHE A 243 -20.25 12.86 6.50
C PHE A 243 -18.74 12.70 6.58
N ASP A 244 -18.13 13.41 7.52
CA ASP A 244 -16.68 13.53 7.65
C ASP A 244 -16.26 13.44 9.12
N TYR A 245 -14.96 13.46 9.41
CA TYR A 245 -14.49 13.75 10.77
C TYR A 245 -14.75 15.23 11.12
N GLU A 246 -14.98 15.54 12.39
CA GLU A 246 -15.24 16.90 12.90
C GLU A 246 -14.16 17.92 12.48
N THR A 247 -12.91 17.49 12.34
CA THR A 247 -11.77 18.34 11.97
C THR A 247 -11.57 18.49 10.46
N THR A 248 -12.39 17.84 9.64
CA THR A 248 -12.25 17.83 8.17
C THR A 248 -12.57 19.20 7.59
N ARG A 249 -11.70 19.68 6.69
CA ARG A 249 -11.88 20.99 6.03
C ARG A 249 -12.00 20.89 4.51
N ASP A 250 -11.43 19.86 3.93
CA ASP A 250 -11.43 19.52 2.51
C ASP A 250 -12.52 18.48 2.20
N ILE A 251 -13.78 18.89 2.32
CA ILE A 251 -14.96 18.07 2.05
C ILE A 251 -15.04 17.83 0.53
N ASP A 252 -14.74 16.61 0.13
CA ASP A 252 -14.68 16.18 -1.28
C ASP A 252 -16.03 15.75 -1.83
N ASP A 253 -16.95 15.33 -0.97
CA ASP A 253 -18.14 14.60 -1.37
C ASP A 253 -19.34 14.88 -0.48
N VAL A 254 -20.51 14.71 -1.09
CA VAL A 254 -21.81 14.80 -0.43
C VAL A 254 -22.72 13.69 -0.95
N VAL A 255 -23.68 13.30 -0.12
CA VAL A 255 -24.64 12.24 -0.41
C VAL A 255 -26.07 12.68 -0.12
N TYR A 256 -27.02 12.09 -0.83
CA TYR A 256 -28.45 12.22 -0.60
C TYR A 256 -29.14 10.94 -1.08
N ALA A 257 -30.02 10.36 -0.26
CA ALA A 257 -30.92 9.29 -0.65
C ALA A 257 -32.38 9.60 -0.29
N SER A 258 -33.31 9.16 -1.13
CA SER A 258 -34.75 9.44 -0.98
C SER A 258 -35.63 8.46 -1.75
N SER A 259 -36.94 8.53 -1.55
CA SER A 259 -37.90 7.89 -2.44
C SER A 259 -37.86 8.48 -3.85
N MET A 260 -38.53 7.83 -4.80
CA MET A 260 -38.72 8.37 -6.15
C MET A 260 -39.49 9.69 -6.18
N ASN A 261 -40.31 9.96 -5.16
CA ASN A 261 -41.13 11.17 -5.04
C ASN A 261 -40.52 12.23 -4.10
N GLY A 262 -39.29 12.03 -3.62
CA GLY A 262 -38.61 12.94 -2.70
C GLY A 262 -38.67 12.51 -1.23
N GLU A 263 -38.68 13.49 -0.32
CA GLU A 263 -38.70 13.25 1.13
C GLU A 263 -40.04 12.65 1.58
N CYS A 264 -39.96 11.62 2.43
CA CYS A 264 -41.13 10.97 3.02
C CYS A 264 -41.61 11.73 4.25
N SER A 265 -42.90 11.62 4.55
CA SER A 265 -43.54 12.37 5.64
C SER A 265 -43.55 11.62 6.97
N ASN A 266 -43.43 10.29 6.94
CA ASN A 266 -43.54 9.43 8.11
C ASN A 266 -42.77 8.12 7.96
N LEU A 267 -42.57 7.43 9.09
CA LEU A 267 -41.80 6.19 9.17
C LEU A 267 -42.44 5.02 8.44
N ALA A 268 -43.76 4.83 8.52
CA ALA A 268 -44.45 3.70 7.92
C ALA A 268 -44.35 3.72 6.38
N GLU A 269 -44.56 4.91 5.79
CA GLU A 269 -44.34 5.14 4.36
C GLU A 269 -42.87 4.85 3.97
N THR A 270 -41.93 5.35 4.77
CA THR A 270 -40.49 5.15 4.52
C THR A 270 -40.14 3.67 4.50
N LEU A 271 -40.49 2.91 5.53
CA LEU A 271 -40.16 1.47 5.63
C LEU A 271 -40.74 0.67 4.46
N ARG A 272 -42.00 0.92 4.08
CA ARG A 272 -42.62 0.26 2.92
C ARG A 272 -41.83 0.53 1.63
N ILE A 273 -41.41 1.77 1.40
CA ILE A 273 -40.61 2.14 0.21
C ILE A 273 -39.24 1.45 0.24
N LEU A 274 -38.58 1.40 1.41
CA LEU A 274 -37.28 0.74 1.56
C LEU A 274 -37.37 -0.77 1.32
N GLU A 275 -38.52 -1.41 1.57
CA GLU A 275 -38.71 -2.83 1.31
C GLU A 275 -39.09 -3.13 -0.15
N GLU A 276 -39.99 -2.33 -0.74
CA GLU A 276 -40.68 -2.72 -1.98
C GLU A 276 -40.24 -1.92 -3.22
N GLU A 277 -39.75 -0.70 -3.05
CA GLU A 277 -39.62 0.27 -4.13
C GLU A 277 -38.17 0.63 -4.46
N PRO A 278 -37.89 1.06 -5.71
CA PRO A 278 -36.62 1.69 -6.04
C PRO A 278 -36.42 3.00 -5.27
N ILE A 279 -35.19 3.27 -4.85
CA ILE A 279 -34.80 4.51 -4.20
C ILE A 279 -33.88 5.32 -5.10
N ARG A 280 -33.91 6.64 -4.93
CA ARG A 280 -33.00 7.56 -5.61
C ARG A 280 -31.80 7.83 -4.71
N VAL A 281 -30.59 7.67 -5.25
CA VAL A 281 -29.31 7.92 -4.55
C VAL A 281 -28.47 8.87 -5.38
N VAL A 282 -28.14 10.01 -4.81
CA VAL A 282 -27.40 11.10 -5.45
C VAL A 282 -26.11 11.34 -4.68
N THR A 283 -24.98 11.29 -5.39
CA THR A 283 -23.66 11.58 -4.83
C THR A 283 -23.00 12.70 -5.60
N GLY A 284 -22.49 13.71 -4.89
CA GLY A 284 -21.77 14.84 -5.46
C GLY A 284 -20.29 14.78 -5.08
N PHE A 285 -19.41 15.15 -6.02
CA PHE A 285 -17.97 15.24 -5.83
C PHE A 285 -17.51 16.65 -6.18
N ALA A 286 -16.68 17.27 -5.33
CA ALA A 286 -16.09 18.58 -5.55
C ALA A 286 -15.46 18.65 -6.94
N ASN A 287 -15.90 19.59 -7.78
CA ASN A 287 -15.32 19.76 -9.11
C ASN A 287 -14.10 20.67 -8.99
N ALA A 288 -12.89 20.13 -9.11
CA ALA A 288 -11.67 20.93 -9.20
C ALA A 288 -11.31 21.30 -10.64
N ALA A 289 -11.77 20.51 -11.62
CA ALA A 289 -11.47 20.69 -13.04
C ALA A 289 -11.90 22.06 -13.59
N TRP A 290 -13.01 22.64 -13.11
CA TRP A 290 -13.43 24.00 -13.56
C TRP A 290 -12.47 25.10 -13.14
N ARG A 291 -11.66 24.85 -12.10
CA ARG A 291 -10.84 25.85 -11.44
C ARG A 291 -9.35 25.67 -11.65
N VAL A 292 -8.91 24.42 -11.73
CA VAL A 292 -7.52 24.01 -11.91
C VAL A 292 -7.41 23.33 -13.28
N PRO A 293 -7.26 24.07 -14.39
CA PRO A 293 -7.13 23.47 -15.71
C PRO A 293 -5.75 22.81 -15.86
N PRO A 294 -5.58 21.85 -16.80
CA PRO A 294 -4.36 21.04 -16.96
C PRO A 294 -3.07 21.85 -17.13
N GLU A 295 -3.16 23.00 -17.80
CA GLU A 295 -2.05 23.91 -18.09
C GLU A 295 -1.70 24.87 -16.95
N SER A 296 -2.46 24.87 -15.84
CA SER A 296 -2.22 25.80 -14.73
C SER A 296 -1.03 25.39 -13.86
N ASP A 297 -0.39 26.38 -13.22
CA ASP A 297 0.68 26.13 -12.25
C ASP A 297 0.21 25.25 -11.08
N HIS A 298 -1.08 25.33 -10.72
CA HIS A 298 -1.69 24.49 -9.68
C HIS A 298 -1.83 23.03 -10.14
N ALA A 299 -2.11 22.78 -11.41
CA ALA A 299 -2.15 21.43 -11.98
C ALA A 299 -0.75 20.80 -12.02
N GLU A 300 0.27 21.56 -12.45
CA GLU A 300 1.67 21.11 -12.42
C GLU A 300 2.14 20.86 -10.99
N GLN A 301 1.69 21.69 -10.04
CA GLN A 301 1.97 21.50 -8.63
C GLN A 301 1.30 20.24 -8.06
N ALA A 302 0.01 20.04 -8.35
CA ALA A 302 -0.73 18.84 -7.98
C ALA A 302 -0.07 17.58 -8.56
N ARG A 303 0.35 17.64 -9.83
CA ARG A 303 1.13 16.60 -10.51
C ARG A 303 2.41 16.29 -9.74
N ARG A 304 3.20 17.31 -9.37
CA ARG A 304 4.45 17.13 -8.62
C ARG A 304 4.25 16.51 -7.24
N LEU A 305 3.18 16.89 -6.54
CA LEU A 305 2.87 16.43 -5.19
C LEU A 305 2.25 15.01 -5.20
N GLY A 306 1.43 14.70 -6.20
CA GLY A 306 0.73 13.42 -6.35
C GLY A 306 -0.53 13.33 -5.49
N ASN A 307 -0.39 13.43 -4.16
CA ASN A 307 -1.51 13.35 -3.21
C ASN A 307 -1.33 14.32 -2.03
N THR A 308 -2.44 14.74 -1.40
CA THR A 308 -2.45 15.50 -0.14
C THR A 308 -1.73 14.73 0.95
N LEU A 309 -0.73 15.34 1.59
CA LEU A 309 -0.01 14.77 2.73
C LEU A 309 -0.70 15.14 4.02
N TYR A 310 -1.38 14.18 4.67
CA TYR A 310 -2.05 14.41 5.93
C TYR A 310 -1.10 14.37 7.12
N SER A 311 -1.27 15.32 8.03
CA SER A 311 -0.63 15.38 9.34
C SER A 311 -1.59 16.10 10.30
N ASN A 312 -1.67 15.65 11.55
CA ASN A 312 -2.69 16.06 12.53
C ASN A 312 -2.87 17.59 12.62
N GLU A 313 -1.80 18.36 12.57
CA GLU A 313 -1.88 19.83 12.65
C GLU A 313 -1.40 20.56 11.38
N ASN A 314 -0.76 19.84 10.44
CA ASN A 314 0.09 20.47 9.41
C ASN A 314 -0.01 19.76 8.04
N SER A 315 -1.22 19.48 7.57
CA SER A 315 -1.45 18.85 6.27
C SER A 315 -0.99 19.73 5.09
N VAL A 316 -0.40 19.11 4.06
CA VAL A 316 -0.04 19.76 2.79
C VAL A 316 -1.03 19.34 1.72
N TYR A 317 -2.00 20.21 1.46
CA TYR A 317 -3.09 19.95 0.52
C TYR A 317 -2.65 19.98 -0.94
N LEU A 318 -3.17 19.05 -1.74
CA LEU A 318 -2.82 18.85 -3.14
C LEU A 318 -2.89 20.13 -3.98
N LEU A 319 -4.00 20.87 -3.84
CA LEU A 319 -4.28 22.09 -4.61
C LEU A 319 -3.91 23.36 -3.82
N GLY A 320 -3.28 23.21 -2.65
CA GLY A 320 -3.11 24.28 -1.69
C GLY A 320 -4.34 24.46 -0.81
N GLU A 321 -4.11 24.99 0.40
CA GLU A 321 -5.13 25.07 1.46
C GLU A 321 -6.35 25.91 1.04
N TRP A 322 -6.14 27.03 0.35
CA TRP A 322 -7.25 27.89 -0.05
C TRP A 322 -8.19 27.24 -1.08
N PHE A 323 -7.66 26.47 -2.04
CA PHE A 323 -8.51 25.73 -2.96
C PHE A 323 -9.18 24.55 -2.27
N SER A 324 -8.38 23.72 -1.60
CA SER A 324 -8.82 22.44 -1.05
C SER A 324 -9.77 22.59 0.13
N CYS A 325 -9.54 23.56 1.00
CA CYS A 325 -10.31 23.73 2.24
C CYS A 325 -11.34 24.86 2.19
N ASN A 326 -11.45 25.58 1.06
CA ASN A 326 -12.36 26.71 0.97
C ASN A 326 -13.08 26.80 -0.39
N GLU A 327 -12.41 27.20 -1.48
CA GLU A 327 -13.12 27.48 -2.76
C GLU A 327 -13.77 26.23 -3.36
N LEU A 328 -13.12 25.08 -3.27
CA LEU A 328 -13.59 23.83 -3.87
C LEU A 328 -14.26 22.89 -2.86
N SER A 329 -13.87 22.96 -1.59
CA SER A 329 -14.50 22.18 -0.51
C SER A 329 -16.02 22.39 -0.49
N LEU A 330 -16.77 21.30 -0.36
CA LEU A 330 -18.23 21.28 -0.31
C LEU A 330 -18.77 21.74 1.04
N LEU A 331 -18.30 22.91 1.51
CA LEU A 331 -18.65 23.48 2.80
C LEU A 331 -20.18 23.72 2.93
N PRO A 332 -20.76 23.47 4.12
CA PRO A 332 -22.18 23.70 4.39
C PRO A 332 -22.65 25.12 4.06
N GLY A 333 -23.86 25.22 3.50
CA GLY A 333 -24.53 26.46 3.14
C GLY A 333 -23.91 27.23 1.96
N LYS A 334 -22.87 26.70 1.31
CA LYS A 334 -22.20 27.36 0.19
C LYS A 334 -22.55 26.71 -1.15
N ASP A 335 -22.76 27.56 -2.16
CA ASP A 335 -22.91 27.10 -3.54
C ASP A 335 -21.56 26.63 -4.08
N ARG A 336 -21.53 25.43 -4.66
CA ARG A 336 -20.32 24.79 -5.18
C ARG A 336 -20.58 24.09 -6.51
N ALA A 337 -19.54 24.02 -7.34
CA ALA A 337 -19.54 23.18 -8.53
C ALA A 337 -19.20 21.74 -8.12
N ALA A 338 -19.96 20.79 -8.64
CA ALA A 338 -19.74 19.38 -8.40
C ALA A 338 -19.94 18.55 -9.67
N PHE A 339 -19.26 17.42 -9.75
CA PHE A 339 -19.73 16.30 -10.57
C PHE A 339 -20.75 15.52 -9.76
N VAL A 340 -21.93 15.28 -10.33
CA VAL A 340 -23.02 14.58 -9.66
C VAL A 340 -23.33 13.29 -10.40
N LEU A 341 -23.44 12.22 -9.63
CA LEU A 341 -23.97 10.94 -10.05
C LEU A 341 -25.33 10.74 -9.36
N ASP A 342 -26.39 10.71 -10.16
CA ASP A 342 -27.78 10.52 -9.74
C ASP A 342 -28.25 9.14 -10.23
N ARG A 343 -28.60 8.26 -9.30
CA ARG A 343 -28.93 6.85 -9.59
C ARG A 343 -30.29 6.49 -9.04
N ILE A 344 -30.94 5.55 -9.71
CA ILE A 344 -32.11 4.84 -9.19
C ILE A 344 -31.74 3.39 -8.94
N ILE A 345 -31.89 2.94 -7.69
CA ILE A 345 -31.45 1.63 -7.21
C ILE A 345 -32.66 0.83 -6.76
N THR A 346 -32.86 -0.35 -7.37
CA THR A 346 -33.93 -1.29 -7.03
C THR A 346 -33.65 -2.03 -5.71
N PRO A 347 -34.66 -2.68 -5.09
CA PRO A 347 -34.47 -3.40 -3.81
C PRO A 347 -33.37 -4.48 -3.82
N ASP A 348 -33.11 -5.09 -4.97
CA ASP A 348 -32.03 -6.09 -5.18
C ASP A 348 -30.65 -5.46 -5.43
N GLY A 349 -30.52 -4.13 -5.37
CA GLY A 349 -29.25 -3.43 -5.60
C GLY A 349 -28.95 -3.08 -7.06
N THR A 350 -29.78 -3.50 -8.01
CA THR A 350 -29.57 -3.19 -9.44
C THR A 350 -29.72 -1.69 -9.71
N ILE A 351 -28.80 -1.11 -10.50
CA ILE A 351 -28.88 0.29 -10.92
C ILE A 351 -29.78 0.38 -12.16
N ARG A 352 -31.04 0.77 -11.96
CA ARG A 352 -32.03 0.88 -13.04
C ARG A 352 -31.72 2.00 -14.04
N SER A 353 -31.18 3.11 -13.54
CA SER A 353 -30.78 4.25 -14.37
C SER A 353 -29.75 5.09 -13.65
N SER A 354 -28.88 5.75 -14.40
CA SER A 354 -27.87 6.66 -13.86
C SER A 354 -27.71 7.91 -14.71
N ARG A 355 -27.44 9.04 -14.06
CA ARG A 355 -27.10 10.28 -14.73
C ARG A 355 -25.83 10.87 -14.14
N VAL A 356 -24.83 11.11 -14.99
CA VAL A 356 -23.60 11.82 -14.65
C VAL A 356 -23.64 13.23 -15.25
N LEU A 357 -23.46 14.26 -14.43
CA LEU A 357 -23.53 15.65 -14.88
C LEU A 357 -22.64 16.61 -14.08
N ARG A 358 -22.50 17.84 -14.58
CA ARG A 358 -21.93 18.99 -13.85
C ARG A 358 -23.07 19.79 -13.23
N ALA A 359 -22.99 20.05 -11.94
CA ALA A 359 -24.05 20.72 -11.21
C ALA A 359 -23.53 21.80 -10.27
N ARG A 360 -24.40 22.77 -9.99
CA ARG A 360 -24.31 23.65 -8.84
C ARG A 360 -25.10 23.00 -7.71
N ILE A 361 -24.41 22.70 -6.62
CA ILE A 361 -25.01 22.08 -5.42
C ILE A 361 -24.86 23.00 -4.22
N ARG A 362 -25.59 22.68 -3.16
CA ARG A 362 -25.40 23.27 -1.83
C ARG A 362 -25.42 22.15 -0.81
N ASN A 363 -24.30 21.95 -0.11
CA ASN A 363 -24.27 21.07 1.04
C ASN A 363 -25.13 21.69 2.15
N ARG A 364 -26.14 20.98 2.66
CA ARG A 364 -27.02 21.46 3.72
C ARG A 364 -26.28 21.50 5.04
N ASP A 365 -25.59 20.42 5.37
CA ASP A 365 -24.91 20.27 6.66
C ASP A 365 -23.79 19.23 6.60
N SER A 366 -22.84 19.34 7.53
CA SER A 366 -21.74 18.39 7.69
C SER A 366 -21.89 17.65 9.01
N ILE A 367 -22.08 16.34 8.91
CA ILE A 367 -22.41 15.48 10.04
C ILE A 367 -21.19 14.65 10.41
N PRO A 368 -20.76 14.60 11.68
CA PRO A 368 -19.71 13.67 12.10
C PRO A 368 -20.09 12.22 11.81
N MET A 369 -19.19 11.43 11.21
CA MET A 369 -19.45 10.00 10.93
C MET A 369 -19.78 9.18 12.19
N SER A 370 -19.37 9.65 13.37
CA SER A 370 -19.72 9.07 14.67
C SER A 370 -21.20 9.20 15.02
N GLU A 371 -21.89 10.23 14.52
CA GLU A 371 -23.29 10.52 14.86
C GLU A 371 -24.30 9.71 14.04
N PHE A 372 -23.88 9.08 12.94
CA PHE A 372 -24.79 8.38 12.04
C PHE A 372 -25.64 7.29 12.73
N SER A 373 -25.06 6.53 13.67
CA SER A 373 -25.81 5.56 14.47
C SER A 373 -26.93 6.21 15.29
N SER A 374 -26.67 7.40 15.85
CA SER A 374 -27.66 8.15 16.63
C SER A 374 -28.80 8.65 15.75
N LEU A 375 -28.50 9.11 14.52
CA LEU A 375 -29.51 9.50 13.55
C LEU A 375 -30.46 8.34 13.19
N LEU A 376 -29.91 7.13 13.05
CA LEU A 376 -30.69 5.92 12.80
C LEU A 376 -31.53 5.50 14.00
N ALA A 377 -31.07 5.76 15.22
CA ALA A 377 -31.72 5.29 16.45
C ALA A 377 -32.82 6.23 16.97
N ASP A 378 -32.85 7.50 16.57
CA ASP A 378 -33.79 8.50 17.08
C ASP A 378 -34.88 8.88 16.05
N PRO A 379 -36.10 8.34 16.15
CA PRO A 379 -37.21 8.66 15.27
C PRO A 379 -37.66 10.13 15.30
N GLN A 380 -37.29 10.88 16.34
CA GLN A 380 -37.64 12.31 16.46
C GLN A 380 -36.62 13.21 15.79
N HIS A 381 -35.45 12.67 15.42
CA HIS A 381 -34.40 13.45 14.78
C HIS A 381 -34.84 13.90 13.37
N PRO A 382 -34.66 15.19 12.99
CA PRO A 382 -35.11 15.71 11.68
C PRO A 382 -34.52 14.98 10.47
N LEU A 383 -33.37 14.32 10.65
CA LEU A 383 -32.66 13.57 9.61
C LEU A 383 -32.90 12.05 9.68
N HIS A 384 -33.74 11.56 10.59
CA HIS A 384 -33.94 10.12 10.80
C HIS A 384 -34.35 9.38 9.53
N LEU A 385 -35.42 9.84 8.86
CA LEU A 385 -35.91 9.20 7.63
C LEU A 385 -34.84 9.22 6.53
N HIS A 386 -34.08 10.30 6.44
CA HIS A 386 -32.98 10.41 5.49
C HIS A 386 -31.83 9.44 5.79
N ALA A 387 -31.49 9.26 7.07
CA ALA A 387 -30.50 8.29 7.52
C ALA A 387 -30.93 6.86 7.18
N LEU A 388 -32.22 6.54 7.31
CA LEU A 388 -32.77 5.24 6.88
C LEU A 388 -32.55 5.00 5.39
N PHE A 389 -32.85 5.99 4.53
CA PHE A 389 -32.58 5.89 3.08
C PHE A 389 -31.09 5.71 2.77
N LEU A 390 -30.19 6.40 3.47
CA LEU A 390 -28.75 6.25 3.27
C LEU A 390 -28.24 4.87 3.73
N ASN A 391 -28.75 4.37 4.85
CA ASN A 391 -28.41 3.04 5.36
C ASN A 391 -28.92 1.94 4.43
N GLU A 392 -30.11 2.12 3.84
CA GLU A 392 -30.66 1.21 2.84
C GLU A 392 -29.87 1.28 1.53
N ALA A 393 -29.51 2.48 1.06
CA ALA A 393 -28.66 2.65 -0.12
C ALA A 393 -27.32 1.92 0.05
N LYS A 394 -26.69 2.03 1.22
CA LYS A 394 -25.50 1.25 1.59
C LYS A 394 -25.78 -0.25 1.47
N SER A 395 -26.89 -0.74 2.05
CA SER A 395 -27.25 -2.17 2.00
C SER A 395 -27.40 -2.66 0.56
N ARG A 396 -28.23 -1.99 -0.24
CA ARG A 396 -28.49 -2.35 -1.64
C ARG A 396 -27.22 -2.36 -2.50
N LEU A 397 -26.33 -1.39 -2.31
CA LEU A 397 -25.08 -1.30 -3.07
C LEU A 397 -24.05 -2.36 -2.66
N LEU A 398 -24.00 -2.76 -1.39
CA LEU A 398 -23.10 -3.83 -0.92
C LEU A 398 -23.52 -5.22 -1.40
N HIS A 399 -24.81 -5.43 -1.66
CA HIS A 399 -25.37 -6.72 -2.09
C HIS A 399 -25.73 -6.75 -3.58
N ALA A 400 -25.32 -5.74 -4.35
CA ALA A 400 -25.60 -5.70 -5.77
C ALA A 400 -24.90 -6.86 -6.52
N PRO A 401 -25.50 -7.46 -7.57
CA PRO A 401 -25.00 -8.68 -8.23
C PRO A 401 -23.55 -8.64 -8.75
N HIS A 402 -22.98 -7.44 -8.91
CA HIS A 402 -21.65 -7.18 -9.46
C HIS A 402 -20.69 -6.52 -8.46
N HIS A 403 -21.10 -6.37 -7.20
CA HIS A 403 -20.25 -5.85 -6.13
C HIS A 403 -19.94 -6.99 -5.16
N ALA A 404 -18.66 -7.37 -5.05
CA ALA A 404 -18.28 -8.31 -4.00
C ALA A 404 -18.35 -7.61 -2.64
N ARG A 405 -18.73 -8.39 -1.62
CA ARG A 405 -18.75 -7.94 -0.23
C ARG A 405 -17.34 -7.51 0.15
N THR A 406 -17.15 -6.23 0.47
CA THR A 406 -15.80 -5.72 0.73
C THR A 406 -15.22 -6.40 1.97
N ILE A 407 -13.97 -6.85 1.86
CA ILE A 407 -13.23 -7.61 2.88
C ILE A 407 -12.97 -6.80 4.18
N TYR A 408 -13.28 -5.51 4.21
CA TYR A 408 -12.96 -4.57 5.28
C TYR A 408 -13.86 -4.65 6.53
N GLU A 409 -14.48 -5.81 6.83
CA GLU A 409 -15.36 -5.94 8.01
C GLU A 409 -14.61 -5.80 9.37
N ASP A 410 -13.27 -5.95 9.39
CA ASP A 410 -12.45 -6.07 10.62
C ASP A 410 -11.77 -4.77 11.13
N ILE A 411 -11.97 -3.61 10.49
CA ILE A 411 -11.53 -2.32 11.08
C ILE A 411 -12.66 -1.79 11.98
N PRO A 412 -12.40 -1.33 13.22
CA PRO A 412 -13.41 -0.69 14.06
C PRO A 412 -13.93 0.60 13.40
N ALA A 413 -14.93 0.44 12.54
CA ALA A 413 -15.57 1.50 11.79
C ALA A 413 -16.97 1.74 12.36
N THR A 414 -17.34 3.00 12.59
CA THR A 414 -18.72 3.32 12.94
C THR A 414 -19.65 2.96 11.78
N SER A 415 -20.94 2.80 12.04
CA SER A 415 -21.96 2.60 11.00
C SER A 415 -21.86 3.67 9.89
N GLY A 416 -21.51 4.91 10.25
CA GLY A 416 -21.31 6.02 9.32
C GLY A 416 -20.10 5.87 8.40
N HIS A 417 -18.96 5.40 8.94
CA HIS A 417 -17.77 5.11 8.12
C HIS A 417 -18.08 4.09 7.03
N ARG A 418 -18.71 2.97 7.42
CA ARG A 418 -19.12 1.91 6.47
C ARG A 418 -20.14 2.40 5.46
N MET A 419 -21.05 3.28 5.88
CA MET A 419 -22.03 3.88 4.98
C MET A 419 -21.35 4.75 3.91
N ILE A 420 -20.43 5.64 4.29
CA ILE A 420 -19.73 6.50 3.31
C ILE A 420 -18.85 5.65 2.41
N GLU A 421 -18.11 4.70 2.98
CA GLU A 421 -17.22 3.84 2.22
C GLU A 421 -17.95 3.08 1.12
N ALA A 422 -19.06 2.40 1.44
CA ALA A 422 -19.85 1.67 0.45
C ALA A 422 -20.41 2.59 -0.64
N LEU A 423 -20.99 3.74 -0.24
CA LEU A 423 -21.50 4.72 -1.19
C LEU A 423 -20.38 5.25 -2.10
N MET A 424 -19.19 5.51 -1.57
CA MET A 424 -18.06 6.04 -2.33
C MET A 424 -17.44 5.01 -3.26
N ILE A 425 -17.29 3.75 -2.85
CA ILE A 425 -16.80 2.66 -3.71
C ILE A 425 -17.76 2.49 -4.89
N ALA A 426 -19.06 2.34 -4.62
CA ALA A 426 -20.06 2.15 -5.67
C ALA A 426 -20.12 3.36 -6.63
N SER A 427 -20.02 4.58 -6.10
CA SER A 427 -20.07 5.78 -6.94
C SER A 427 -18.83 5.91 -7.82
N LYS A 428 -17.63 5.69 -7.26
CA LYS A 428 -16.37 5.71 -8.01
C LYS A 428 -16.30 4.62 -9.06
N SER A 429 -16.77 3.42 -8.75
CA SER A 429 -16.94 2.31 -9.70
C SER A 429 -17.83 2.75 -10.85
N HIS A 430 -19.02 3.28 -10.56
CA HIS A 430 -19.97 3.72 -11.61
C HIS A 430 -19.41 4.85 -12.47
N PHE A 431 -18.70 5.83 -11.89
CA PHE A 431 -17.98 6.84 -12.67
C PHE A 431 -16.97 6.19 -13.59
N ALA A 432 -16.22 5.20 -13.11
CA ALA A 432 -15.25 4.47 -13.90
C ALA A 432 -15.93 3.69 -15.04
N ASP A 433 -17.06 3.02 -14.80
CA ASP A 433 -17.82 2.30 -15.82
C ASP A 433 -18.32 3.23 -16.91
N VAL A 434 -18.85 4.42 -16.55
CA VAL A 434 -19.29 5.41 -17.54
C VAL A 434 -18.11 5.94 -18.36
N MET A 435 -16.97 6.21 -17.73
CA MET A 435 -15.77 6.67 -18.44
C MET A 435 -15.16 5.58 -19.34
N ASP A 436 -15.17 4.31 -18.91
CA ASP A 436 -14.70 3.17 -19.70
C ASP A 436 -15.63 2.90 -20.89
N ALA A 437 -16.95 2.96 -20.69
CA ALA A 437 -17.93 2.82 -21.76
C ALA A 437 -17.78 3.91 -22.85
N LEU A 438 -17.31 5.10 -22.47
CA LEU A 438 -16.96 6.19 -23.37
C LEU A 438 -15.55 6.07 -23.99
N GLU A 439 -14.79 5.04 -23.62
CA GLU A 439 -13.38 4.83 -23.98
C GLU A 439 -12.47 6.03 -23.66
N LEU A 440 -12.72 6.70 -22.53
CA LEU A 440 -11.84 7.78 -22.11
C LEU A 440 -10.42 7.22 -21.85
N PRO A 441 -9.35 7.98 -22.13
CA PRO A 441 -7.97 7.57 -21.86
C PRO A 441 -7.66 7.69 -20.34
N MET A 442 -8.46 7.03 -19.52
CA MET A 442 -8.41 7.10 -18.07
C MET A 442 -7.40 6.12 -17.47
N LEU A 443 -7.21 6.23 -16.16
CA LEU A 443 -6.27 5.46 -15.37
C LEU A 443 -7.02 4.62 -14.32
N TYR A 444 -7.10 3.33 -14.58
CA TYR A 444 -7.69 2.35 -13.69
C TYR A 444 -6.85 2.21 -12.41
N ARG A 445 -7.52 2.08 -11.28
CA ARG A 445 -6.94 1.63 -10.03
C ARG A 445 -7.20 0.13 -9.94
N ILE A 446 -6.20 -0.67 -10.29
CA ILE A 446 -6.33 -2.13 -10.36
C ILE A 446 -5.71 -2.80 -9.14
N HIS A 447 -6.28 -3.92 -8.74
CA HIS A 447 -5.78 -4.80 -7.69
C HIS A 447 -5.88 -6.22 -8.21
N ALA A 448 -4.73 -6.88 -8.36
CA ALA A 448 -4.69 -8.25 -8.86
C ALA A 448 -5.19 -9.23 -7.78
N PRO A 449 -5.73 -10.40 -8.17
CA PRO A 449 -5.95 -11.50 -7.23
C PRO A 449 -4.61 -12.04 -6.71
N PHE A 450 -4.68 -13.01 -5.79
CA PHE A 450 -3.49 -13.69 -5.26
C PHE A 450 -2.69 -14.36 -6.39
N ASN A 451 -1.36 -14.36 -6.24
CA ASN A 451 -0.48 -15.10 -7.16
C ASN A 451 -0.53 -16.61 -6.85
N GLN A 452 -0.16 -17.43 -7.84
CA GLN A 452 -0.27 -18.89 -7.74
C GLN A 452 0.47 -19.48 -6.53
N THR A 453 1.70 -19.04 -6.25
CA THR A 453 2.49 -19.54 -5.11
C THR A 453 1.82 -19.24 -3.77
N THR A 454 1.24 -18.05 -3.63
CA THR A 454 0.46 -17.67 -2.45
C THR A 454 -0.80 -18.53 -2.32
N VAL A 455 -1.52 -18.76 -3.41
CA VAL A 455 -2.72 -19.62 -3.43
C VAL A 455 -2.36 -21.04 -2.98
N GLU A 456 -1.33 -21.65 -3.55
CA GLU A 456 -0.87 -23.00 -3.18
C GLU A 456 -0.49 -23.11 -1.69
N THR A 457 0.15 -22.06 -1.15
CA THR A 457 0.52 -21.98 0.26
C THR A 457 -0.70 -21.95 1.18
N PHE A 458 -1.67 -21.08 0.90
CA PHE A 458 -2.89 -20.98 1.71
C PHE A 458 -3.78 -22.22 1.55
N LEU A 459 -3.95 -22.74 0.33
CA LEU A 459 -4.71 -23.96 0.08
C LEU A 459 -4.22 -25.12 0.96
N SER A 460 -2.90 -25.36 0.98
CA SER A 460 -2.30 -26.44 1.78
C SER A 460 -2.58 -26.25 3.27
N ARG A 461 -2.39 -25.03 3.79
CA ARG A 461 -2.55 -24.72 5.22
C ARG A 461 -4.01 -24.77 5.67
N ILE A 462 -4.92 -24.18 4.89
CA ILE A 462 -6.37 -24.16 5.19
C ILE A 462 -6.96 -25.57 5.11
N THR A 463 -6.56 -26.35 4.11
CA THR A 463 -6.97 -27.77 4.01
C THR A 463 -6.48 -28.57 5.21
N SER A 464 -5.24 -28.32 5.67
CA SER A 464 -4.67 -28.99 6.85
C SER A 464 -5.38 -28.62 8.15
N ALA A 465 -5.95 -27.42 8.23
CA ALA A 465 -6.82 -26.98 9.33
C ALA A 465 -8.24 -27.60 9.27
N GLY A 466 -8.53 -28.44 8.28
CA GLY A 466 -9.83 -29.11 8.12
C GLY A 466 -10.93 -28.22 7.56
N VAL A 467 -10.58 -27.07 6.98
CA VAL A 467 -11.52 -26.14 6.33
C VAL A 467 -11.55 -26.44 4.84
N GLU A 468 -12.76 -26.60 4.29
CA GLU A 468 -12.96 -26.75 2.85
C GLU A 468 -12.51 -25.47 2.13
N VAL A 469 -11.69 -25.61 1.09
CA VAL A 469 -11.14 -24.48 0.34
C VAL A 469 -10.77 -24.89 -1.09
N ASP A 470 -10.99 -23.97 -2.01
CA ASP A 470 -10.78 -24.17 -3.44
C ASP A 470 -9.84 -23.07 -3.96
N ALA A 471 -9.09 -23.34 -5.04
CA ALA A 471 -8.25 -22.31 -5.67
C ALA A 471 -9.06 -21.08 -6.12
N GLU A 472 -10.32 -21.31 -6.51
CA GLU A 472 -11.23 -20.25 -6.96
C GLU A 472 -11.59 -19.27 -5.84
N ASP A 473 -11.54 -19.69 -4.56
CA ASP A 473 -11.79 -18.79 -3.41
C ASP A 473 -10.77 -17.64 -3.31
N PHE A 474 -9.63 -17.77 -3.99
CA PHE A 474 -8.57 -16.76 -4.05
C PHE A 474 -8.58 -15.95 -5.36
N HIS A 475 -9.37 -16.36 -6.35
CA HIS A 475 -9.44 -15.69 -7.66
C HIS A 475 -10.74 -14.91 -7.83
N ASP A 476 -11.82 -15.38 -7.22
CA ASP A 476 -13.11 -14.72 -7.20
C ASP A 476 -13.27 -13.86 -5.93
N PRO A 477 -13.35 -12.51 -6.07
CA PRO A 477 -13.54 -11.64 -4.92
C PRO A 477 -14.89 -11.86 -4.22
N GLN A 478 -15.89 -12.47 -4.86
CA GLN A 478 -17.17 -12.82 -4.24
C GLN A 478 -17.05 -14.05 -3.32
N ARG A 479 -16.09 -14.95 -3.56
CA ARG A 479 -15.88 -16.17 -2.77
C ARG A 479 -15.01 -15.95 -1.54
N LEU A 480 -14.08 -14.99 -1.60
CA LEU A 480 -13.14 -14.71 -0.51
C LEU A 480 -13.80 -14.36 0.84
N PRO A 481 -14.88 -13.55 0.92
CA PRO A 481 -15.61 -13.33 2.16
C PRO A 481 -16.16 -14.62 2.80
N PHE A 482 -16.67 -15.55 1.99
CA PHE A 482 -17.16 -16.83 2.48
C PHE A 482 -16.03 -17.74 2.97
N LEU A 483 -14.85 -17.68 2.34
CA LEU A 483 -13.66 -18.35 2.88
C LEU A 483 -13.26 -17.78 4.25
N ILE A 484 -13.28 -16.45 4.40
CA ILE A 484 -13.00 -15.79 5.68
C ILE A 484 -14.02 -16.22 6.74
N GLU A 485 -15.32 -16.23 6.43
CA GLU A 485 -16.37 -16.70 7.34
C GLU A 485 -16.15 -18.16 7.77
N ARG A 486 -15.79 -19.06 6.84
CA ARG A 486 -15.48 -20.47 7.14
C ARG A 486 -14.26 -20.60 8.07
N LEU A 487 -13.20 -19.85 7.82
CA LEU A 487 -12.00 -19.84 8.68
C LEU A 487 -12.31 -19.30 10.09
N GLN A 488 -13.10 -18.24 10.20
CA GLN A 488 -13.55 -17.70 11.48
C GLN A 488 -14.39 -18.71 12.26
N GLN A 489 -15.31 -19.42 11.59
CA GLN A 489 -16.13 -20.47 12.19
C GLN A 489 -15.31 -21.68 12.65
N ALA A 490 -14.21 -21.99 11.96
CA ALA A 490 -13.26 -23.04 12.34
C ALA A 490 -12.30 -22.64 13.49
N GLY A 491 -12.32 -21.37 13.93
CA GLY A 491 -11.43 -20.86 14.96
C GLY A 491 -10.03 -20.48 14.47
N GLU A 492 -9.81 -20.46 13.15
CA GLU A 492 -8.52 -20.21 12.51
C GLU A 492 -8.24 -18.70 12.33
N GLN A 493 -8.16 -17.97 13.45
CA GLN A 493 -8.01 -16.50 13.43
C GLN A 493 -6.68 -16.04 12.83
N ASP A 494 -5.61 -16.79 13.02
CA ASP A 494 -4.29 -16.44 12.48
C ASP A 494 -4.25 -16.58 10.95
N LEU A 495 -4.84 -17.66 10.41
CA LEU A 495 -4.97 -17.84 8.96
C LEU A 495 -5.89 -16.77 8.34
N CYS A 496 -7.00 -16.42 9.01
CA CYS A 496 -7.83 -15.28 8.61
C CYS A 496 -7.00 -14.00 8.50
N ARG A 497 -6.27 -13.65 9.57
CA ARG A 497 -5.48 -12.42 9.62
C ARG A 497 -4.39 -12.43 8.55
N GLU A 498 -3.68 -13.54 8.38
CA GLU A 498 -2.62 -13.66 7.38
C GLU A 498 -3.17 -13.56 5.94
N LEU A 499 -4.32 -14.17 5.68
CA LEU A 499 -5.01 -14.10 4.39
C LEU A 499 -5.44 -12.67 4.07
N LEU A 500 -6.08 -11.99 5.04
CA LEU A 500 -6.47 -10.59 4.96
C LEU A 500 -5.26 -9.68 4.73
N ASP A 501 -4.20 -9.86 5.54
CA ASP A 501 -2.94 -9.13 5.39
C ASP A 501 -2.36 -9.33 4.00
N THR A 502 -2.36 -10.56 3.49
CA THR A 502 -1.81 -10.86 2.18
C THR A 502 -2.65 -10.27 1.06
N ALA A 503 -3.98 -10.29 1.18
CA ALA A 503 -4.89 -9.61 0.27
C ALA A 503 -4.60 -8.11 0.21
N ILE A 504 -4.49 -7.46 1.38
CA ILE A 504 -4.24 -6.01 1.52
C ILE A 504 -2.81 -5.64 1.07
N ARG A 505 -1.82 -6.52 1.30
CA ARG A 505 -0.43 -6.33 0.87
C ARG A 505 -0.27 -6.36 -0.65
N GLY A 506 -1.21 -6.95 -1.38
CA GLY A 506 -1.32 -6.93 -2.85
C GLY A 506 -1.60 -5.55 -3.41
N ARG A 507 -0.73 -4.56 -3.14
CA ARG A 507 -1.02 -3.13 -3.31
C ARG A 507 -1.70 -2.81 -4.64
N ALA A 508 -2.84 -2.13 -4.55
CA ALA A 508 -3.49 -1.54 -5.72
C ALA A 508 -2.52 -0.59 -6.44
N ARG A 509 -2.59 -0.58 -7.77
CA ARG A 509 -1.70 0.22 -8.63
C ARG A 509 -2.49 0.92 -9.72
N VAL A 510 -1.91 1.99 -10.24
CA VAL A 510 -2.49 2.69 -11.38
C VAL A 510 -2.08 2.03 -12.69
N ALA A 511 -3.05 1.78 -13.58
CA ALA A 511 -2.88 1.13 -14.87
C ALA A 511 -3.70 1.81 -15.96
N THR A 512 -3.32 1.62 -17.23
CA THR A 512 -4.05 2.10 -18.41
C THR A 512 -4.98 1.05 -19.02
N LEU A 513 -4.96 -0.17 -18.45
CA LEU A 513 -5.80 -1.28 -18.87
C LEU A 513 -6.62 -1.71 -17.66
N ASN A 514 -7.92 -1.90 -17.87
CA ASN A 514 -8.77 -2.45 -16.84
C ASN A 514 -8.38 -3.91 -16.55
N ARG A 515 -8.30 -4.26 -15.27
CA ARG A 515 -8.03 -5.62 -14.78
C ARG A 515 -8.83 -5.94 -13.51
N GLY A 516 -9.87 -5.15 -13.21
CA GLY A 516 -10.60 -5.27 -11.95
C GLY A 516 -9.83 -4.76 -10.75
N HIS A 517 -10.56 -4.60 -9.65
CA HIS A 517 -10.03 -4.30 -8.34
C HIS A 517 -10.44 -5.41 -7.36
N PHE A 518 -9.67 -6.50 -7.32
CA PHE A 518 -9.94 -7.69 -6.52
C PHE A 518 -10.34 -7.38 -5.06
N ALA A 519 -9.53 -6.60 -4.32
CA ALA A 519 -9.83 -6.30 -2.91
C ALA A 519 -11.13 -5.50 -2.67
N LEU A 520 -11.64 -4.81 -3.70
CA LEU A 520 -12.90 -4.06 -3.62
C LEU A 520 -14.07 -4.80 -4.26
N GLY A 521 -13.81 -5.92 -4.96
CA GLY A 521 -14.87 -6.69 -5.59
C GLY A 521 -15.57 -6.00 -6.75
N VAL A 522 -14.85 -5.16 -7.50
CA VAL A 522 -15.42 -4.41 -8.63
C VAL A 522 -14.63 -4.61 -9.91
N ASP A 523 -15.34 -4.66 -11.04
CA ASP A 523 -14.77 -4.86 -12.37
C ASP A 523 -14.03 -3.64 -12.91
N THR A 524 -14.51 -2.44 -12.58
CA THR A 524 -13.88 -1.18 -13.01
C THR A 524 -13.77 -0.25 -11.82
N TYR A 525 -12.58 0.30 -11.59
CA TYR A 525 -12.39 1.27 -10.52
C TYR A 525 -11.42 2.37 -10.91
N ALA A 526 -11.78 3.61 -10.60
CA ALA A 526 -10.97 4.79 -10.84
C ALA A 526 -11.20 5.81 -9.72
N GLU A 527 -10.21 6.67 -9.49
CA GLU A 527 -10.33 7.73 -8.49
C GLU A 527 -11.03 8.96 -9.08
N ILE A 528 -11.93 9.63 -8.35
CA ILE A 528 -12.59 10.86 -8.83
C ILE A 528 -12.48 12.02 -7.83
N LYS A 529 -12.05 11.75 -6.58
CA LYS A 529 -11.85 12.77 -5.55
C LYS A 529 -10.59 13.59 -5.84
N SER A 530 -10.79 14.85 -6.19
CA SER A 530 -9.73 15.71 -6.75
C SER A 530 -9.06 16.63 -5.73
N LEU A 531 -9.60 16.80 -4.52
CA LEU A 531 -8.93 17.66 -3.52
C LEU A 531 -7.75 16.95 -2.85
N ARG A 532 -7.70 15.61 -2.97
CA ARG A 532 -6.74 14.75 -2.27
C ARG A 532 -5.82 13.97 -3.19
N THR A 533 -6.23 13.72 -4.43
CA THR A 533 -5.45 12.92 -5.38
C THR A 533 -5.33 13.57 -6.75
N TYR A 534 -4.11 13.57 -7.30
CA TYR A 534 -3.88 14.03 -8.67
C TYR A 534 -4.58 13.14 -9.70
N ASN A 535 -4.67 11.83 -9.43
CA ASN A 535 -5.38 10.90 -10.30
C ASN A 535 -6.88 11.25 -10.40
N GLY A 536 -7.51 11.61 -9.27
CA GLY A 536 -8.88 12.12 -9.26
C GLY A 536 -9.05 13.41 -10.07
N LEU A 537 -8.12 14.36 -9.93
CA LEU A 537 -8.12 15.58 -10.75
C LEU A 537 -7.99 15.28 -12.25
N TYR A 538 -7.12 14.32 -12.62
CA TYR A 538 -6.95 13.88 -14.00
C TYR A 538 -8.25 13.33 -14.59
N HIS A 539 -8.93 12.44 -13.87
CA HIS A 539 -10.22 11.90 -14.31
C HIS A 539 -11.31 12.96 -14.41
N GLN A 540 -11.34 13.93 -13.48
CA GLN A 540 -12.27 15.05 -13.58
C GLN A 540 -12.05 15.90 -14.82
N TRP A 541 -10.81 16.09 -15.29
CA TRP A 541 -10.56 16.77 -16.56
C TRP A 541 -11.11 15.98 -17.75
N LEU A 542 -10.88 14.66 -17.80
CA LEU A 542 -11.43 13.81 -18.85
C LEU A 542 -12.97 13.89 -18.86
N LEU A 543 -13.58 13.76 -17.69
CA LEU A 543 -15.03 13.83 -17.54
C LEU A 543 -15.60 15.21 -17.92
N ASP A 544 -14.92 16.31 -17.56
CA ASP A 544 -15.35 17.66 -17.97
C ASP A 544 -15.35 17.82 -19.49
N GLN A 545 -14.31 17.31 -20.19
CA GLN A 545 -14.27 17.37 -21.66
C GLN A 545 -15.37 16.49 -22.27
N ALA A 546 -15.58 15.28 -21.75
CA ALA A 546 -16.62 14.38 -22.25
C ALA A 546 -18.03 15.00 -22.09
N LEU A 547 -18.30 15.65 -20.96
CA LEU A 547 -19.59 16.30 -20.70
C LEU A 547 -19.86 17.53 -21.57
N LYS A 548 -18.87 18.08 -22.29
CA LYS A 548 -19.13 19.13 -23.30
C LYS A 548 -19.90 18.62 -24.51
N PHE A 549 -19.81 17.32 -24.79
CA PHE A 549 -20.64 16.65 -25.80
C PHE A 549 -22.05 16.33 -25.29
N HIS A 550 -22.26 16.44 -23.98
CA HIS A 550 -23.51 16.06 -23.29
C HIS A 550 -23.89 17.13 -22.26
N PRO A 551 -24.35 18.31 -22.68
CA PRO A 551 -24.64 19.43 -21.77
C PRO A 551 -25.72 19.10 -20.73
N GLU A 552 -26.68 18.22 -21.06
CA GLU A 552 -27.71 17.72 -20.14
C GLU A 552 -27.20 16.63 -19.18
N GLY A 553 -25.95 16.18 -19.34
CA GLY A 553 -25.37 15.03 -18.66
C GLY A 553 -25.46 13.73 -19.47
N ILE A 554 -24.69 12.74 -19.05
CA ILE A 554 -24.73 11.38 -19.57
C ILE A 554 -25.80 10.62 -18.78
N THR A 555 -26.97 10.43 -19.39
CA THR A 555 -28.16 9.81 -18.75
C THR A 555 -28.27 8.31 -18.99
N SER A 556 -27.35 7.74 -19.75
CA SER A 556 -27.34 6.32 -20.11
C SER A 556 -26.55 5.51 -19.09
N THR A 557 -27.00 4.30 -18.83
CA THR A 557 -26.20 3.31 -18.09
C THR A 557 -24.98 2.90 -18.92
N PRO A 558 -23.91 2.35 -18.31
CA PRO A 558 -22.74 1.86 -19.05
C PRO A 558 -23.12 0.91 -20.20
N ASP A 559 -24.03 -0.04 -19.95
CA ASP A 559 -24.52 -0.99 -20.96
C ASP A 559 -25.25 -0.31 -22.12
N GLU A 560 -26.06 0.71 -21.83
CA GLU A 560 -26.74 1.51 -22.84
C GLU A 560 -25.76 2.34 -23.68
N ILE A 561 -24.70 2.89 -23.07
CA ILE A 561 -23.65 3.63 -23.78
C ILE A 561 -22.94 2.69 -24.77
N ILE A 562 -22.67 1.46 -24.36
CA ILE A 562 -22.02 0.44 -25.20
C ILE A 562 -22.96 0.00 -26.33
N SER A 563 -24.24 -0.23 -26.04
CA SER A 563 -25.21 -0.83 -26.96
C SER A 563 -25.80 0.13 -27.99
N ASN A 564 -26.10 1.38 -27.60
CA ASN A 564 -26.93 2.29 -28.42
C ASN A 564 -26.14 3.19 -29.38
N GLY A 565 -24.82 3.00 -29.53
CA GLY A 565 -24.02 3.87 -30.39
C GLY A 565 -24.12 5.33 -29.98
N PHE A 566 -24.12 5.59 -28.66
CA PHE A 566 -23.89 6.92 -28.07
C PHE A 566 -22.78 7.63 -28.86
N PRO A 567 -22.69 8.98 -28.95
CA PRO A 567 -21.63 9.65 -29.73
C PRO A 567 -20.21 9.45 -29.14
N ARG A 568 -19.97 8.33 -28.44
CA ARG A 568 -18.72 7.62 -28.23
C ARG A 568 -17.74 7.80 -29.39
N THR A 569 -18.16 7.67 -30.66
CA THR A 569 -17.25 7.91 -31.80
C THR A 569 -16.69 9.33 -31.83
N SER A 570 -17.52 10.35 -31.59
CA SER A 570 -17.09 11.76 -31.56
C SER A 570 -16.19 12.04 -30.34
N VAL A 571 -16.55 11.50 -29.18
CA VAL A 571 -15.76 11.61 -27.95
C VAL A 571 -14.40 10.93 -28.12
N MET A 572 -14.37 9.72 -28.65
CA MET A 572 -13.15 8.96 -28.94
C MET A 572 -12.25 9.69 -29.93
N GLN A 573 -12.81 10.24 -31.02
CA GLN A 573 -12.03 11.01 -31.98
C GLN A 573 -11.44 12.27 -31.34
N PHE A 574 -12.21 12.98 -30.51
CA PHE A 574 -11.71 14.12 -29.76
C PHE A 574 -10.51 13.76 -28.88
N PHE A 575 -10.58 12.68 -28.09
CA PHE A 575 -9.47 12.26 -27.23
C PHE A 575 -8.27 11.67 -27.99
N ARG A 576 -8.50 11.10 -29.18
CA ARG A 576 -7.41 10.66 -30.06
C ARG A 576 -6.53 11.83 -30.48
N ASP A 577 -7.15 12.97 -30.78
CA ASP A 577 -6.47 14.15 -31.30
C ASP A 577 -6.18 15.20 -30.20
N HIS A 578 -6.58 14.95 -28.95
CA HIS A 578 -6.45 15.93 -27.87
C HIS A 578 -4.98 16.17 -27.49
N PRO A 579 -4.51 17.42 -27.34
CA PRO A 579 -3.09 17.70 -27.04
C PRO A 579 -2.62 17.12 -25.69
N TYR A 580 -3.52 17.01 -24.71
CA TYR A 580 -3.20 16.55 -23.36
C TYR A 580 -3.71 15.15 -23.03
N PHE A 581 -4.82 14.72 -23.63
CA PHE A 581 -5.61 13.57 -23.14
C PHE A 581 -5.64 12.48 -24.19
N THR A 582 -4.47 11.95 -24.53
CA THR A 582 -4.34 10.79 -25.43
C THR A 582 -4.02 9.52 -24.63
N LYS A 583 -4.24 8.34 -25.24
CA LYS A 583 -3.82 7.06 -24.64
C LYS A 583 -2.30 7.01 -24.35
N ASP A 584 -1.48 7.66 -25.17
CA ASP A 584 -0.03 7.76 -24.95
C ASP A 584 0.32 8.63 -23.75
N ASN A 585 -0.37 9.76 -23.59
CA ASN A 585 -0.17 10.61 -22.41
C ASN A 585 -0.66 9.92 -21.14
N ALA A 586 -1.76 9.16 -21.17
CA ALA A 586 -2.19 8.35 -20.04
C ALA A 586 -1.09 7.38 -19.57
N GLN A 587 -0.32 6.76 -20.48
CA GLN A 587 0.81 5.91 -20.08
C GLN A 587 1.92 6.70 -19.36
N LYS A 588 2.17 7.95 -19.75
CA LYS A 588 3.13 8.84 -19.07
C LYS A 588 2.61 9.22 -17.68
N GLU A 589 1.34 9.58 -17.58
CA GLU A 589 0.67 9.88 -16.31
C GLU A 589 0.72 8.70 -15.34
N ARG A 590 0.39 7.49 -15.82
CA ARG A 590 0.50 6.25 -15.05
C ARG A 590 1.87 6.08 -14.41
N ARG A 591 2.96 6.26 -15.19
CA ARG A 591 4.34 6.12 -14.68
C ARG A 591 4.64 7.16 -13.61
N HIS A 592 4.17 8.38 -13.82
CA HIS A 592 4.37 9.49 -12.89
C HIS A 592 3.62 9.27 -11.57
N ILE A 593 2.33 8.91 -11.64
CA ILE A 593 1.49 8.66 -10.47
C ILE A 593 2.03 7.50 -9.65
N ASN A 594 2.32 6.35 -10.26
CA ASN A 594 2.87 5.20 -9.53
C ASN A 594 4.21 5.55 -8.84
N ARG A 595 5.04 6.38 -9.47
CA ARG A 595 6.29 6.87 -8.85
C ARG A 595 6.00 7.74 -7.63
N LYS A 596 4.99 8.62 -7.70
CA LYS A 596 4.64 9.55 -6.63
C LYS A 596 3.91 8.89 -5.48
N GLU A 597 3.01 7.94 -5.74
CA GLU A 597 2.33 7.18 -4.68
C GLU A 597 3.33 6.43 -3.79
N ARG A 598 4.39 5.84 -4.38
CA ARG A 598 5.44 5.18 -3.60
C ARG A 598 6.16 6.13 -2.66
N VAL A 599 6.45 7.35 -3.12
CA VAL A 599 7.08 8.39 -2.29
C VAL A 599 6.11 8.89 -1.22
N HIS A 600 4.87 9.15 -1.60
CA HIS A 600 3.82 9.59 -0.70
C HIS A 600 3.61 8.60 0.43
N GLN A 601 3.50 7.30 0.12
CA GLN A 601 3.35 6.24 1.12
C GLN A 601 4.52 6.25 2.11
N LEU A 602 5.76 6.30 1.64
CA LEU A 602 6.94 6.37 2.52
C LEU A 602 6.93 7.60 3.44
N VAL A 603 6.49 8.75 2.92
CA VAL A 603 6.41 9.99 3.70
C VAL A 603 5.28 9.92 4.72
N THR A 604 4.10 9.43 4.35
CA THR A 604 2.94 9.27 5.24
C THR A 604 3.19 8.24 6.33
N GLU A 605 3.78 7.09 5.99
CA GLU A 605 4.20 6.07 6.96
C GLU A 605 5.19 6.65 7.99
N ARG A 606 6.17 7.42 7.51
CA ARG A 606 7.13 8.13 8.39
C ARG A 606 6.45 9.21 9.22
N LEU A 607 5.58 10.06 8.66
CA LEU A 607 4.84 11.10 9.40
C LEU A 607 3.97 10.50 10.51
N ALA A 608 3.22 9.44 10.19
CA ALA A 608 2.42 8.71 11.16
C ALA A 608 3.30 8.08 12.26
N MET A 609 4.48 7.57 11.89
CA MET A 609 5.48 7.11 12.86
C MET A 609 5.98 8.24 13.76
N PHE A 610 6.31 9.43 13.21
CA PHE A 610 6.78 10.57 13.99
C PHE A 610 5.73 11.15 14.95
N HIS A 611 4.47 11.20 14.55
CA HIS A 611 3.40 11.65 15.45
C HIS A 611 3.19 10.67 16.60
N ARG A 612 3.22 9.36 16.30
CA ARG A 612 3.27 8.30 17.33
C ARG A 612 4.49 8.47 18.23
N ILE A 613 5.64 8.86 17.66
CA ILE A 613 6.86 9.05 18.42
C ILE A 613 6.77 10.23 19.38
N ALA A 614 6.29 11.39 18.91
CA ALA A 614 6.17 12.59 19.72
C ALA A 614 5.21 12.37 20.92
N HIS A 615 4.08 11.71 20.68
CA HIS A 615 3.11 11.39 21.73
C HIS A 615 3.65 10.37 22.75
N VAL A 616 4.43 9.37 22.30
CA VAL A 616 5.04 8.37 23.18
C VAL A 616 6.19 8.98 23.98
N LEU A 617 7.00 9.86 23.38
CA LEU A 617 8.10 10.56 24.05
C LEU A 617 7.61 11.49 25.18
N ASP A 618 6.43 12.10 25.03
CA ASP A 618 5.81 12.92 26.08
C ASP A 618 5.40 12.09 27.33
N GLN A 619 5.39 10.75 27.20
CA GLN A 619 5.13 9.81 28.28
C GLN A 619 6.42 9.14 28.84
N GLN A 620 7.61 9.64 28.49
CA GLN A 620 8.88 9.10 29.01
C GLN A 620 8.89 9.01 30.55
N GLY A 621 9.29 7.85 31.07
CA GLY A 621 9.34 7.57 32.50
C GLY A 621 8.02 7.15 33.15
N LYS A 622 6.89 7.18 32.43
CA LYS A 622 5.60 6.66 32.91
C LYS A 622 5.43 5.18 32.59
N PHE A 623 4.64 4.50 33.42
CA PHE A 623 4.19 3.13 33.16
C PHE A 623 2.93 3.15 32.30
N MET A 624 2.88 2.24 31.32
CA MET A 624 1.77 2.06 30.39
C MET A 624 1.36 0.59 30.38
N GLU A 625 0.10 0.32 30.06
CA GLU A 625 -0.38 -1.03 29.82
C GLU A 625 -0.27 -1.36 28.32
N VAL A 626 0.28 -2.53 28.03
CA VAL A 626 0.50 -3.01 26.67
C VAL A 626 0.01 -4.44 26.57
N THR A 627 -0.80 -4.74 25.56
CA THR A 627 -1.24 -6.11 25.29
C THR A 627 -0.34 -6.73 24.22
N VAL A 628 0.22 -7.91 24.49
CA VAL A 628 1.07 -8.65 23.54
C VAL A 628 0.19 -9.23 22.44
N VAL A 629 0.57 -9.01 21.18
CA VAL A 629 -0.22 -9.46 20.01
C VAL A 629 0.55 -10.37 19.05
N ASP A 630 1.86 -10.56 19.27
CA ASP A 630 2.74 -11.44 18.48
C ASP A 630 4.02 -11.77 19.27
N THR A 631 4.30 -13.06 19.46
CA THR A 631 5.47 -13.60 20.18
C THR A 631 6.69 -13.85 19.28
N ASP A 632 6.51 -14.08 17.99
CA ASP A 632 7.60 -14.45 17.07
C ASP A 632 8.33 -13.22 16.53
N HIS A 633 7.66 -12.05 16.51
CA HIS A 633 8.25 -10.82 16.00
C HIS A 633 8.17 -9.60 16.91
N SER A 634 8.02 -9.81 18.23
CA SER A 634 8.14 -8.74 19.23
C SER A 634 7.22 -7.56 18.90
N VAL A 635 5.91 -7.78 18.90
CA VAL A 635 4.90 -6.75 18.60
C VAL A 635 3.84 -6.73 19.71
N ALA A 636 3.65 -5.57 20.31
CA ALA A 636 2.73 -5.35 21.41
C ALA A 636 1.92 -4.07 21.13
N THR A 637 0.61 -4.12 21.34
CA THR A 637 -0.27 -2.98 21.06
C THR A 637 -0.32 -2.08 22.29
N LEU A 638 0.16 -0.85 22.15
CA LEU A 638 0.01 0.19 23.15
C LEU A 638 -1.42 0.71 23.10
N SER A 639 -2.12 0.64 24.24
CA SER A 639 -3.39 1.31 24.45
C SER A 639 -3.16 2.50 25.39
N VAL A 640 -3.20 3.73 24.87
CA VAL A 640 -3.16 4.94 25.71
C VAL A 640 -4.61 5.36 25.97
N PRO A 641 -5.12 5.30 27.22
CA PRO A 641 -6.55 5.42 27.50
C PRO A 641 -7.18 6.78 27.13
N GLU A 642 -6.40 7.86 27.00
CA GLU A 642 -6.95 9.22 26.94
C GLU A 642 -7.19 9.79 25.53
N ALA A 643 -6.95 9.06 24.44
CA ALA A 643 -7.15 9.60 23.08
C ALA A 643 -7.62 8.61 22.00
N GLY A 644 -8.05 7.39 22.34
CA GLY A 644 -8.56 6.44 21.34
C GLY A 644 -7.53 5.96 20.30
N HIS A 645 -6.25 6.23 20.50
CA HIS A 645 -5.17 5.78 19.62
C HIS A 645 -4.65 4.40 20.06
N ARG A 646 -4.94 3.36 19.27
CA ARG A 646 -4.28 2.04 19.37
C ARG A 646 -3.06 2.03 18.44
N GLY A 647 -1.87 1.81 18.98
CA GLY A 647 -0.63 1.78 18.21
C GLY A 647 0.09 0.46 18.36
N ILE A 648 0.56 -0.11 17.24
CA ILE A 648 1.41 -1.29 17.25
C ILE A 648 2.85 -0.84 17.56
N ILE A 649 3.42 -1.33 18.66
CA ILE A 649 4.80 -1.05 19.08
C ILE A 649 5.59 -2.34 19.11
N SER A 650 6.77 -2.36 18.50
CA SER A 650 7.62 -3.55 18.56
C SER A 650 8.34 -3.64 19.91
N MET A 651 7.97 -4.63 20.74
CA MET A 651 8.56 -4.91 22.07
C MET A 651 9.18 -6.30 22.10
N ARG A 652 10.49 -6.40 22.38
CA ARG A 652 11.15 -7.70 22.61
C ARG A 652 11.40 -7.86 24.11
N ALA A 653 10.75 -8.84 24.71
CA ALA A 653 10.89 -9.13 26.13
C ALA A 653 12.23 -9.86 26.40
N PHE A 654 12.90 -9.52 27.50
CA PHE A 654 14.11 -10.18 27.98
C PHE A 654 13.88 -10.65 29.42
N GLY A 655 13.82 -11.96 29.63
CA GLY A 655 13.65 -12.59 30.94
C GLY A 655 13.67 -14.11 30.81
N ASP A 656 13.72 -14.84 31.93
CA ASP A 656 13.72 -16.31 31.94
C ASP A 656 12.38 -16.93 31.46
N SER A 657 11.34 -16.10 31.25
CA SER A 657 10.05 -16.48 30.67
C SER A 657 9.51 -15.34 29.80
N PRO A 658 9.39 -15.52 28.48
CA PRO A 658 8.79 -14.53 27.58
C PRO A 658 7.26 -14.47 27.79
N PRO A 659 6.63 -13.30 27.60
CA PRO A 659 5.18 -13.13 27.69
C PRO A 659 4.48 -13.76 26.48
N GLU A 660 3.25 -14.24 26.68
CA GLU A 660 2.43 -14.90 25.66
C GLU A 660 1.49 -13.91 24.95
N VAL A 661 1.02 -14.27 23.74
CA VAL A 661 0.00 -13.48 23.03
C VAL A 661 -1.26 -13.37 23.89
N GLY A 662 -1.73 -12.15 24.11
CA GLY A 662 -2.88 -11.85 24.99
C GLY A 662 -2.49 -11.31 26.37
N ASP A 663 -1.24 -11.46 26.79
CA ASP A 663 -0.78 -10.90 28.08
C ASP A 663 -0.86 -9.39 28.08
N THR A 664 -1.37 -8.82 29.19
CA THR A 664 -1.32 -7.38 29.43
C THR A 664 -0.17 -7.07 30.38
N LEU A 665 0.84 -6.40 29.86
CA LEU A 665 2.07 -6.06 30.54
C LEU A 665 2.04 -4.62 31.00
N ARG A 666 2.59 -4.37 32.19
CA ARG A 666 2.89 -3.01 32.65
C ARG A 666 4.33 -2.67 32.27
N VAL A 667 4.48 -1.71 31.37
CA VAL A 667 5.77 -1.39 30.74
C VAL A 667 6.16 0.05 31.02
N LYS A 668 7.44 0.31 31.29
CA LYS A 668 8.01 1.65 31.43
C LYS A 668 8.75 2.01 30.15
N LEU A 669 8.47 3.19 29.59
CA LEU A 669 9.23 3.71 28.47
C LEU A 669 10.58 4.26 28.95
N ASP A 670 11.68 3.62 28.54
CA ASP A 670 13.04 4.00 28.94
C ASP A 670 13.71 4.95 27.95
N GLY A 671 13.27 4.95 26.68
CA GLY A 671 13.84 5.82 25.67
C GLY A 671 13.41 5.52 24.24
N TYR A 672 13.94 6.31 23.31
CA TYR A 672 13.75 6.17 21.87
C TYR A 672 15.13 6.22 21.23
N ILE A 673 15.41 5.32 20.28
CA ILE A 673 16.66 5.27 19.52
C ILE A 673 16.38 5.92 18.15
N PRO A 674 16.78 7.19 17.94
CA PRO A 674 16.41 7.95 16.74
C PRO A 674 16.94 7.37 15.44
N GLU A 675 18.11 6.73 15.48
CA GLU A 675 18.84 6.23 14.31
C GLU A 675 18.13 5.05 13.62
N ILE A 676 17.33 4.31 14.39
CA ILE A 676 16.62 3.08 13.96
C ILE A 676 15.11 3.16 14.20
N HIS A 677 14.63 4.33 14.64
CA HIS A 677 13.24 4.61 14.94
C HIS A 677 12.53 3.60 15.86
N ARG A 678 13.18 3.13 16.93
CA ARG A 678 12.59 2.16 17.89
C ARG A 678 12.49 2.70 19.31
N PHE A 679 11.43 2.29 20.00
CA PHE A 679 11.22 2.56 21.43
C PHE A 679 11.79 1.45 22.30
N LEU A 680 12.33 1.82 23.45
CA LEU A 680 12.83 0.92 24.47
C LEU A 680 11.87 0.89 25.64
N PHE A 681 11.47 -0.31 26.04
CA PHE A 681 10.62 -0.52 27.20
C PHE A 681 11.23 -1.55 28.13
N THR A 682 11.07 -1.34 29.43
CA THR A 682 11.28 -2.34 30.47
C THR A 682 9.92 -2.72 31.04
N TYR A 683 9.57 -4.01 31.04
CA TYR A 683 8.34 -4.50 31.64
C TYR A 683 8.59 -4.97 33.08
N GLN A 684 7.55 -4.87 33.92
CA GLN A 684 7.55 -5.36 35.30
C GLN A 684 6.95 -6.75 35.41
#